data_AF-A0A9P1FQH1-F1
#
_entry.id   AF-A0A9P1FQH1-F1
#
_cell.length_a   1.000
_cell.length_b   1.000
_cell.length_c   1.000
_cell.angle_alpha   90.00
_cell.angle_beta   90.00
_cell.angle_gamma   90.00
#
_symmetry.space_group_name_H-M   'P 1'
#
loop_
_entity.id
_entity.type
_entity.pdbx_description
1 polymer ?
#
loop_
_entity_poly.entity_id
_entity_poly.type
_entity_poly.pdbx_seq_one_letter_code
_entity_poly.pdbx_strand_id
1 'polypeptide(L)'
;MNAANFTTFSTGIGSHGFVLGQKYLHDYPNEFYRMRSMGLMKQLPTNKADKDLDKPAYVFDVKYSMSASIIAETMNPKLGQLTRNDPEYKYRMYHAACPLLVGCVGSPMIFTWAAPSAVALKKAGPKGRLLLAVSAVMARAVPPLAIPPASIDDLSAAISPREAICGEITYRLGGNFWPSRASAKLHGDLLLIHRRSRQEAAVQLTGASVEMQGSCSIKIEAPGTPVLVMRLDNSSDTERWLSELQHATQRSRSYREMLRDVPLLSPRSEVASTPSETLTAELQGLRNRLAQEEATTREMEMNMRAANLRADAAQQSLRDARERAHGVEKAMQQEQDKRKMAEAQLKELQAHQLAQSESHQALLQEKTKLQEAEKHIQELQNKLASASLQGKALLEEQQKRRQAETAIKELQSKLENVSSHEKATLEEQEKCKEEMEKRKQAEATVQEQQVKLESHSSELQGKLEQVSQQEAKIKELQDQLEEQVSKSKELQDKLEDQASKAKDLEDRMTFNETSQETDAASQLQLLQTRLTRMEQRLQGEEQRRKVAEESKAGAERRLAEMELVLQNVKKPGEVNQTQTADDEASKKKLKAAEERIQVLQARAERLEEQLSELATESKAQMIELHDQWLSKEHAAKAASDAQLEALQTELAFQRAEVTEKERKELKGAIDSERAAKEAVEVKLQAAQEAEETKKQELETCKAQAAQAASDFKERIQALEAELRSFTLSVDLPSSEKTLELQEQIDKLEGEAGDLRRRLGAAEQRFSAEQHRRQTAEARTQDMEARLTDLEEVRSMTRLQGQLEAAMVKASREAQAKNMAQRQLVAALKAATAAGAKIKAAEAWMKNPGPDDSKHTERIAH
;
A
#
# COMPACT_ATOMS: atom_id res chain seq x y z
N MET A 1 -34.89 -8.20 -10.57
CA MET A 1 -33.81 -9.02 -9.97
C MET A 1 -33.96 -8.95 -8.46
N ASN A 2 -33.78 -10.05 -7.72
CA ASN A 2 -33.89 -10.05 -6.26
C ASN A 2 -32.56 -9.56 -5.65
N ALA A 3 -32.60 -8.56 -4.76
CA ALA A 3 -31.39 -7.90 -4.23
C ALA A 3 -30.51 -8.87 -3.41
N ALA A 4 -31.10 -9.90 -2.79
CA ALA A 4 -30.37 -10.97 -2.09
C ALA A 4 -29.39 -11.76 -2.98
N ASN A 5 -29.56 -11.70 -4.31
CA ASN A 5 -28.64 -12.34 -5.26
C ASN A 5 -27.37 -11.49 -5.51
N PHE A 6 -27.34 -10.21 -5.14
CA PHE A 6 -26.12 -9.38 -5.30
C PHE A 6 -25.15 -9.55 -4.14
N THR A 7 -25.65 -9.70 -2.91
CA THR A 7 -24.86 -9.99 -1.71
C THR A 7 -24.20 -11.38 -1.75
N THR A 8 -24.73 -12.32 -2.55
CA THR A 8 -24.13 -13.66 -2.76
C THR A 8 -22.97 -13.66 -3.77
N PHE A 9 -22.94 -12.77 -4.76
CA PHE A 9 -21.80 -12.63 -5.69
C PHE A 9 -20.71 -11.66 -5.21
N SER A 10 -21.01 -10.79 -4.25
CA SER A 10 -20.06 -9.80 -3.70
C SER A 10 -19.59 -10.15 -2.29
N THR A 11 -18.90 -11.29 -2.15
CA THR A 11 -18.21 -11.65 -0.90
C THR A 11 -17.38 -10.49 -0.34
N GLY A 12 -16.64 -9.77 -1.17
CA GLY A 12 -15.87 -8.58 -0.74
C GLY A 12 -16.70 -7.51 -0.01
N ILE A 13 -17.87 -7.13 -0.53
CA ILE A 13 -18.68 -6.05 0.03
C ILE A 13 -19.40 -6.51 1.31
N GLY A 14 -20.03 -7.69 1.29
CA GLY A 14 -20.74 -8.23 2.45
C GLY A 14 -19.77 -8.55 3.60
N SER A 15 -18.62 -9.15 3.30
CA SER A 15 -17.62 -9.46 4.30
C SER A 15 -16.91 -8.22 4.86
N HIS A 16 -16.80 -7.11 4.13
CA HIS A 16 -16.17 -5.89 4.67
C HIS A 16 -16.93 -5.33 5.88
N GLY A 17 -18.24 -5.08 5.73
CA GLY A 17 -19.09 -4.60 6.83
C GLY A 17 -19.16 -5.60 7.99
N PHE A 18 -19.24 -6.91 7.68
CA PHE A 18 -19.21 -7.96 8.70
C PHE A 18 -17.90 -7.98 9.49
N VAL A 19 -16.74 -7.91 8.82
CA VAL A 19 -15.42 -7.89 9.48
C VAL A 19 -15.22 -6.62 10.31
N LEU A 20 -15.65 -5.45 9.83
CA LEU A 20 -15.63 -4.22 10.63
C LEU A 20 -16.49 -4.35 11.89
N GLY A 21 -17.72 -4.88 11.76
CA GLY A 21 -18.62 -5.08 12.89
C GLY A 21 -18.08 -6.09 13.91
N GLN A 22 -17.55 -7.23 13.45
CA GLN A 22 -16.95 -8.23 14.34
C GLN A 22 -15.70 -7.70 15.03
N LYS A 23 -14.81 -7.02 14.30
CA LYS A 23 -13.63 -6.38 14.88
C LYS A 23 -14.04 -5.36 15.95
N TYR A 24 -15.03 -4.51 15.67
CA TYR A 24 -15.51 -3.55 16.65
C TYR A 24 -16.07 -4.20 17.92
N LEU A 25 -16.84 -5.28 17.81
CA LEU A 25 -17.35 -5.98 18.98
C LEU A 25 -16.27 -6.76 19.75
N HIS A 26 -15.18 -7.13 19.09
CA HIS A 26 -13.99 -7.70 19.72
C HIS A 26 -13.14 -6.63 20.44
N ASP A 27 -12.96 -5.46 19.83
CA ASP A 27 -12.23 -4.32 20.41
C ASP A 27 -13.01 -3.65 21.56
N TYR A 28 -14.35 -3.71 21.53
CA TYR A 28 -15.26 -3.11 22.53
C TYR A 28 -16.24 -4.15 23.10
N PRO A 29 -15.79 -5.17 23.85
CA PRO A 29 -16.64 -6.27 24.32
C PRO A 29 -17.79 -5.82 25.23
N ASN A 30 -17.63 -4.71 25.94
CA ASN A 30 -18.69 -4.10 26.76
C ASN A 30 -19.93 -3.70 25.93
N GLU A 31 -19.75 -3.32 24.66
CA GLU A 31 -20.86 -3.01 23.76
C GLU A 31 -21.64 -4.29 23.38
N PHE A 32 -20.95 -5.40 23.17
CA PHE A 32 -21.58 -6.70 22.97
C PHE A 32 -22.35 -7.15 24.22
N TYR A 33 -21.76 -7.04 25.42
CA TYR A 33 -22.43 -7.39 26.67
C TYR A 33 -23.67 -6.51 26.94
N ARG A 34 -23.62 -5.21 26.59
CA ARG A 34 -24.77 -4.29 26.62
C ARG A 34 -25.89 -4.73 25.68
N MET A 35 -25.60 -5.05 24.42
CA MET A 35 -26.63 -5.57 23.50
C MET A 35 -27.18 -6.91 23.98
N ARG A 36 -26.34 -7.79 24.53
CA ARG A 36 -26.74 -9.09 25.09
C ARG A 36 -27.69 -8.93 26.28
N SER A 37 -27.44 -8.00 27.20
CA SER A 37 -28.35 -7.73 28.34
C SER A 37 -29.67 -7.08 27.89
N MET A 38 -29.64 -6.27 26.83
CA MET A 38 -30.83 -5.77 26.14
C MET A 38 -31.58 -6.85 25.33
N GLY A 39 -31.11 -8.11 25.32
CA GLY A 39 -31.81 -9.24 24.73
C GLY A 39 -31.47 -9.57 23.27
N LEU A 40 -30.34 -9.09 22.73
CA LEU A 40 -29.89 -9.38 21.36
C LEU A 40 -30.05 -10.86 20.98
N MET A 41 -29.60 -11.78 21.84
CA MET A 41 -29.67 -13.23 21.60
C MET A 41 -31.10 -13.79 21.46
N LYS A 42 -32.13 -13.07 21.92
CA LYS A 42 -33.55 -13.42 21.76
C LYS A 42 -34.17 -12.83 20.48
N GLN A 43 -33.58 -11.76 19.95
CA GLN A 43 -34.04 -11.08 18.74
C GLN A 43 -33.38 -11.61 17.47
N LEU A 44 -32.13 -12.08 17.57
CA LEU A 44 -31.40 -12.65 16.43
C LEU A 44 -32.19 -13.81 15.80
N PRO A 45 -32.29 -13.85 14.45
CA PRO A 45 -33.07 -14.88 13.77
C PRO A 45 -32.38 -16.25 13.94
N THR A 46 -33.09 -17.19 14.56
CA THR A 46 -32.61 -18.56 14.69
C THR A 46 -32.96 -19.35 13.43
N ASN A 47 -31.96 -19.90 12.75
CA ASN A 47 -32.23 -20.88 11.70
C ASN A 47 -32.55 -22.22 12.37
N LYS A 48 -33.71 -22.79 12.05
CA LYS A 48 -34.04 -24.17 12.44
C LYS A 48 -33.60 -25.07 11.30
N ALA A 49 -32.61 -25.90 11.60
CA ALA A 49 -32.08 -26.94 10.74
C ALA A 49 -33.20 -27.71 10.04
N ASP A 50 -33.33 -27.53 8.72
CA ASP A 50 -34.30 -28.26 7.90
C ASP A 50 -33.55 -29.32 7.09
N LYS A 51 -33.76 -30.60 7.42
CA LYS A 51 -32.86 -31.71 7.01
C LYS A 51 -32.67 -31.84 5.50
N ASP A 52 -33.65 -31.39 4.72
CA ASP A 52 -33.66 -31.52 3.25
C ASP A 52 -33.13 -30.27 2.54
N LEU A 53 -32.95 -29.15 3.26
CA LEU A 53 -32.49 -27.85 2.73
C LEU A 53 -31.22 -27.31 3.41
N ASP A 54 -30.78 -27.95 4.50
CA ASP A 54 -29.66 -27.52 5.32
C ASP A 54 -28.36 -27.56 4.53
N LYS A 55 -27.80 -26.37 4.36
CA LYS A 55 -26.42 -26.19 3.92
C LYS A 55 -25.50 -26.48 5.12
N PRO A 56 -24.27 -26.95 4.90
CA PRO A 56 -23.32 -27.20 5.98
C PRO A 56 -23.16 -25.99 6.91
N ALA A 57 -22.83 -26.21 8.19
CA ALA A 57 -22.79 -25.16 9.21
C ALA A 57 -21.86 -23.94 8.91
N TYR A 58 -20.93 -24.08 7.96
CA TYR A 58 -20.07 -23.00 7.47
C TYR A 58 -20.71 -22.12 6.37
N VAL A 59 -21.86 -22.54 5.81
CA VAL A 59 -22.59 -21.82 4.75
C VAL A 59 -23.66 -20.93 5.39
N PHE A 60 -23.30 -19.67 5.61
CA PHE A 60 -24.21 -18.66 6.13
C PHE A 60 -25.31 -18.33 5.10
N ASP A 61 -26.57 -18.35 5.53
CA ASP A 61 -27.66 -17.78 4.75
C ASP A 61 -27.62 -16.24 4.86
N VAL A 62 -27.46 -15.58 3.72
CA VAL A 62 -27.41 -14.13 3.57
C VAL A 62 -28.65 -13.44 4.15
N LYS A 63 -29.83 -14.07 4.11
CA LYS A 63 -31.05 -13.53 4.73
C LYS A 63 -30.89 -13.40 6.24
N TYR A 64 -30.39 -14.46 6.89
CA TYR A 64 -30.15 -14.48 8.33
C TYR A 64 -29.00 -13.55 8.73
N SER A 65 -27.93 -13.50 7.93
CA SER A 65 -26.81 -12.56 8.12
C SER A 65 -27.27 -11.10 8.04
N MET A 66 -28.03 -10.71 7.01
CA MET A 66 -28.55 -9.34 6.86
C MET A 66 -29.50 -8.97 8.01
N SER A 67 -30.42 -9.86 8.39
CA SER A 67 -31.32 -9.63 9.52
C SER A 67 -30.56 -9.51 10.85
N ALA A 68 -29.53 -10.34 11.08
CA ALA A 68 -28.68 -10.24 12.26
C ALA A 68 -27.89 -8.92 12.31
N SER A 69 -27.33 -8.46 11.19
CA SER A 69 -26.64 -7.17 11.09
C SER A 69 -27.57 -6.00 11.38
N ILE A 70 -28.77 -5.97 10.82
CA ILE A 70 -29.75 -4.89 11.06
C ILE A 70 -30.15 -4.82 12.54
N ILE A 71 -30.34 -5.97 13.20
CA ILE A 71 -30.66 -6.02 14.63
C ILE A 71 -29.46 -5.52 15.47
N ALA A 72 -28.23 -5.95 15.14
CA ALA A 72 -27.04 -5.47 15.84
C ALA A 72 -26.80 -3.95 15.67
N GLU A 73 -26.98 -3.42 14.45
CA GLU A 73 -26.84 -1.99 14.16
C GLU A 73 -27.91 -1.14 14.85
N THR A 74 -29.16 -1.61 14.91
CA THR A 74 -30.24 -0.90 15.62
C THR A 74 -30.07 -0.92 17.14
N MET A 75 -29.50 -2.00 17.70
CA MET A 75 -29.17 -2.08 19.13
C MET A 75 -27.88 -1.32 19.50
N ASN A 76 -26.98 -1.06 18.54
CA ASN A 76 -25.77 -0.29 18.75
C ASN A 76 -25.48 0.70 17.60
N PRO A 77 -25.90 1.97 17.74
CA PRO A 77 -25.69 3.01 16.74
C PRO A 77 -24.23 3.25 16.34
N LYS A 78 -23.25 2.86 17.18
CA LYS A 78 -21.82 2.97 16.86
C LYS A 78 -21.41 2.01 15.73
N LEU A 79 -22.05 0.85 15.61
CA LEU A 79 -21.85 -0.06 14.45
C LEU A 79 -22.29 0.62 13.15
N GLY A 80 -23.46 1.27 13.14
CA GLY A 80 -23.95 2.02 11.98
C GLY A 80 -23.09 3.25 11.61
N GLN A 81 -22.31 3.79 12.56
CA GLN A 81 -21.33 4.84 12.26
C GLN A 81 -20.08 4.31 11.54
N LEU A 82 -19.69 3.04 11.77
CA LEU A 82 -18.55 2.43 11.07
C LEU A 82 -18.89 2.13 9.61
N THR A 83 -20.10 1.64 9.34
CA THR A 83 -20.58 1.37 7.98
C THR A 83 -20.94 2.64 7.21
N ARG A 84 -20.81 3.85 7.81
CA ARG A 84 -21.00 5.13 7.10
C ARG A 84 -20.08 5.29 5.88
N ASN A 85 -18.90 4.68 5.91
CA ASN A 85 -17.93 4.74 4.80
C ASN A 85 -18.08 3.58 3.80
N ASP A 86 -19.00 2.63 4.04
CA ASP A 86 -19.31 1.55 3.10
C ASP A 86 -19.65 2.05 1.68
N PRO A 87 -20.42 3.13 1.47
CA PRO A 87 -20.69 3.63 0.11
C PRO A 87 -19.41 4.03 -0.62
N GLU A 88 -18.43 4.60 0.08
CA GLU A 88 -17.14 4.98 -0.49
C GLU A 88 -16.26 3.74 -0.75
N TYR A 89 -16.24 2.76 0.17
CA TYR A 89 -15.57 1.48 -0.06
C TYR A 89 -16.18 0.75 -1.28
N LYS A 90 -17.51 0.65 -1.34
CA LYS A 90 -18.27 0.05 -2.47
C LYS A 90 -17.92 0.78 -3.77
N TYR A 91 -17.96 2.12 -3.78
CA TYR A 91 -17.55 2.94 -4.92
C TYR A 91 -16.13 2.60 -5.37
N ARG A 92 -15.13 2.75 -4.48
CA ARG A 92 -13.72 2.46 -4.79
C ARG A 92 -13.51 1.02 -5.29
N MET A 93 -14.18 0.05 -4.67
CA MET A 93 -14.10 -1.37 -5.05
C MET A 93 -14.74 -1.64 -6.41
N TYR A 94 -15.92 -1.08 -6.71
CA TYR A 94 -16.53 -1.19 -8.03
C TYR A 94 -15.69 -0.51 -9.13
N HIS A 95 -15.08 0.64 -8.84
CA HIS A 95 -14.15 1.31 -9.76
C HIS A 95 -12.86 0.51 -9.99
N ALA A 96 -12.34 -0.18 -8.97
CA ALA A 96 -11.16 -1.04 -9.10
C ALA A 96 -11.47 -2.37 -9.82
N ALA A 97 -12.62 -2.99 -9.53
CA ALA A 97 -13.01 -4.28 -10.10
C ALA A 97 -13.66 -4.16 -11.50
N CYS A 98 -14.30 -3.03 -11.80
CA CYS A 98 -14.94 -2.78 -13.10
C CYS A 98 -14.74 -1.31 -13.56
N PRO A 99 -13.51 -0.92 -13.95
CA PRO A 99 -13.22 0.44 -14.42
C PRO A 99 -14.00 0.87 -15.69
N LEU A 100 -14.62 -0.08 -16.40
CA LEU A 100 -15.42 0.16 -17.61
C LEU A 100 -16.78 0.83 -17.36
N LEU A 101 -17.36 0.69 -16.16
CA LEU A 101 -18.73 1.12 -15.88
C LEU A 101 -18.93 2.66 -15.91
N VAL A 102 -17.84 3.42 -15.72
CA VAL A 102 -17.86 4.89 -15.67
C VAL A 102 -18.13 5.52 -17.05
N GLY A 103 -17.80 4.83 -18.14
CA GLY A 103 -17.99 5.33 -19.50
C GLY A 103 -19.43 5.24 -20.02
N CYS A 104 -20.27 4.41 -19.40
CA CYS A 104 -21.60 4.07 -19.94
C CYS A 104 -22.77 4.77 -19.23
N VAL A 105 -22.60 5.27 -18.00
CA VAL A 105 -23.66 5.98 -17.25
C VAL A 105 -23.62 7.49 -17.53
N GLY A 106 -23.57 7.85 -18.81
CA GLY A 106 -23.63 9.23 -19.33
C GLY A 106 -25.06 9.71 -19.62
N SER A 107 -26.08 9.15 -18.96
CA SER A 107 -27.49 9.55 -19.11
C SER A 107 -28.08 9.92 -17.75
N PRO A 108 -28.54 11.18 -17.55
CA PRO A 108 -29.11 11.60 -16.28
C PRO A 108 -30.55 11.07 -16.13
N MET A 109 -30.74 9.98 -15.37
CA MET A 109 -32.04 9.73 -14.76
C MET A 109 -32.26 10.71 -13.62
N ILE A 110 -33.12 11.69 -13.87
CA ILE A 110 -33.54 12.68 -12.88
C ILE A 110 -34.47 12.00 -11.87
N PHE A 111 -33.98 11.75 -10.65
CA PHE A 111 -34.84 11.56 -9.48
C PHE A 111 -34.94 12.89 -8.73
N THR A 112 -36.02 13.63 -8.97
CA THR A 112 -36.35 14.83 -8.20
C THR A 112 -36.80 14.45 -6.78
N TRP A 113 -36.00 14.80 -5.79
CA TRP A 113 -36.50 15.10 -4.45
C TRP A 113 -36.30 16.59 -4.19
N ALA A 114 -37.39 17.30 -3.90
CA ALA A 114 -37.38 18.74 -3.72
C ALA A 114 -37.19 19.10 -2.23
N ALA A 115 -36.19 19.93 -1.94
CA ALA A 115 -36.12 20.74 -0.73
C ALA A 115 -35.44 22.09 -1.11
N PRO A 116 -35.92 23.24 -0.61
CA PRO A 116 -35.57 24.53 -1.20
C PRO A 116 -34.44 25.29 -0.47
N SER A 117 -34.04 26.39 -1.10
CA SER A 117 -33.33 27.55 -0.53
C SER A 117 -31.83 27.43 -0.32
N ALA A 118 -31.09 28.07 -1.23
CA ALA A 118 -29.66 28.33 -1.11
C ALA A 118 -29.37 29.52 -0.20
N VAL A 119 -28.27 29.45 0.56
CA VAL A 119 -27.45 30.61 0.95
C VAL A 119 -25.99 30.27 0.63
N ALA A 120 -25.27 31.23 0.08
CA ALA A 120 -23.96 31.01 -0.53
C ALA A 120 -22.81 30.92 0.49
N LEU A 121 -21.78 30.14 0.16
CA LEU A 121 -20.41 30.45 0.59
C LEU A 121 -19.38 29.99 -0.46
N LYS A 122 -18.50 30.92 -0.84
CA LYS A 122 -17.46 30.78 -1.87
C LYS A 122 -16.11 30.45 -1.21
N LYS A 123 -15.26 29.73 -1.94
CA LYS A 123 -13.82 29.49 -1.69
C LYS A 123 -13.46 28.65 -0.44
N ALA A 124 -12.94 27.45 -0.68
CA ALA A 124 -11.94 26.80 0.16
C ALA A 124 -10.82 26.25 -0.76
N GLY A 125 -9.56 26.42 -0.36
CA GLY A 125 -8.38 26.12 -1.18
C GLY A 125 -7.88 24.66 -1.08
N PRO A 126 -6.83 24.30 -1.83
CA PRO A 126 -6.35 22.92 -1.94
C PRO A 126 -5.41 22.54 -0.79
N LYS A 127 -5.90 21.76 0.18
CA LYS A 127 -5.06 21.01 1.14
C LYS A 127 -5.65 19.61 1.33
N GLY A 128 -4.82 18.56 1.25
CA GLY A 128 -5.26 17.18 1.51
C GLY A 128 -4.73 16.08 0.57
N ARG A 129 -3.44 16.07 0.21
CA ARG A 129 -2.77 14.85 -0.28
C ARG A 129 -1.87 14.29 0.82
N LEU A 130 -2.41 13.41 1.66
CA LEU A 130 -1.60 12.48 2.46
C LEU A 130 -2.47 11.32 2.96
N LEU A 131 -2.38 10.16 2.29
CA LEU A 131 -2.70 8.81 2.80
C LEU A 131 -2.52 7.79 1.66
N LEU A 132 -1.30 7.27 1.54
CA LEU A 132 -0.94 6.26 0.56
C LEU A 132 0.05 5.27 1.21
N ALA A 133 -0.44 4.36 2.07
CA ALA A 133 0.34 3.23 2.61
C ALA A 133 -0.50 2.21 3.42
N VAL A 134 -1.55 1.59 2.86
CA VAL A 134 -2.07 0.30 3.37
C VAL A 134 -2.56 -0.56 2.20
N SER A 135 -1.74 -1.50 1.73
CA SER A 135 -2.14 -2.54 0.75
C SER A 135 -1.13 -3.70 0.74
N ALA A 136 -1.15 -4.53 1.78
CA ALA A 136 -0.34 -5.77 1.84
C ALA A 136 -0.88 -6.86 2.77
N VAL A 137 -2.21 -7.00 2.95
CA VAL A 137 -2.81 -8.21 3.55
C VAL A 137 -4.11 -8.58 2.82
N MET A 138 -3.99 -9.42 1.80
CA MET A 138 -5.10 -10.18 1.21
C MET A 138 -4.63 -11.63 1.18
N ALA A 139 -5.31 -12.50 1.91
CA ALA A 139 -4.97 -13.92 1.97
C ALA A 139 -5.13 -14.57 0.58
N ARG A 140 -4.15 -15.39 0.18
CA ARG A 140 -4.18 -16.15 -1.08
C ARG A 140 -5.35 -17.15 -1.04
N ALA A 141 -6.45 -16.83 -1.72
CA ALA A 141 -7.52 -17.78 -1.99
C ALA A 141 -7.11 -18.72 -3.14
N VAL A 142 -6.29 -19.72 -2.82
CA VAL A 142 -6.00 -20.84 -3.74
C VAL A 142 -7.17 -21.84 -3.62
N PRO A 143 -7.89 -22.18 -4.70
CA PRO A 143 -8.87 -23.26 -4.66
C PRO A 143 -8.16 -24.59 -4.38
N PRO A 144 -8.74 -25.51 -3.58
CA PRO A 144 -8.04 -26.72 -3.15
C PRO A 144 -7.75 -27.65 -4.33
N LEU A 145 -6.49 -27.71 -4.74
CA LEU A 145 -5.97 -28.68 -5.70
C LEU A 145 -5.26 -29.79 -4.92
N ALA A 146 -5.66 -31.04 -5.16
CA ALA A 146 -5.00 -32.20 -4.59
C ALA A 146 -3.72 -32.51 -5.38
N ILE A 147 -2.57 -32.05 -4.86
CA ILE A 147 -1.24 -32.29 -5.45
C ILE A 147 -0.39 -33.07 -4.43
N PRO A 148 0.30 -34.16 -4.82
CA PRO A 148 1.26 -34.85 -3.94
C PRO A 148 2.48 -33.96 -3.62
N PRO A 149 3.24 -34.27 -2.55
CA PRO A 149 4.27 -33.35 -2.03
C PRO A 149 5.50 -33.29 -2.94
N ALA A 150 5.55 -32.26 -3.79
CA ALA A 150 6.79 -31.69 -4.32
C ALA A 150 7.24 -30.49 -3.44
N SER A 151 8.51 -30.12 -3.52
CA SER A 151 9.13 -29.05 -2.71
C SER A 151 8.38 -27.72 -2.81
N ILE A 152 8.08 -27.12 -1.65
CA ILE A 152 7.40 -25.82 -1.55
C ILE A 152 8.23 -24.70 -2.21
N ASP A 153 9.55 -24.87 -2.26
CA ASP A 153 10.48 -23.90 -2.84
C ASP A 153 10.25 -23.69 -4.35
N ASP A 154 9.95 -24.74 -5.11
CA ASP A 154 9.69 -24.67 -6.56
C ASP A 154 8.38 -23.90 -6.89
N LEU A 155 7.37 -24.04 -6.03
CA LEU A 155 6.10 -23.31 -6.14
C LEU A 155 6.26 -21.81 -5.81
N SER A 156 7.23 -21.45 -4.95
CA SER A 156 7.49 -20.06 -4.60
C SER A 156 8.07 -19.27 -5.78
N ALA A 157 9.04 -19.86 -6.50
CA ALA A 157 9.68 -19.27 -7.66
C ALA A 157 8.71 -19.09 -8.84
N ALA A 158 7.76 -20.01 -9.02
CA ALA A 158 6.76 -19.98 -10.09
C ALA A 158 5.67 -18.89 -9.93
N ILE A 159 5.45 -18.37 -8.71
CA ILE A 159 4.30 -17.52 -8.36
C ILE A 159 4.70 -16.05 -8.10
N SER A 160 5.99 -15.71 -8.19
CA SER A 160 6.47 -14.33 -8.03
C SER A 160 5.80 -13.35 -9.03
N PRO A 161 5.15 -12.27 -8.56
CA PRO A 161 4.46 -11.33 -9.43
C PRO A 161 5.47 -10.49 -10.22
N ARG A 162 5.75 -10.91 -11.46
CA ARG A 162 6.51 -10.08 -12.41
C ARG A 162 5.74 -8.79 -12.75
N GLU A 163 6.48 -7.70 -12.87
CA GLU A 163 5.95 -6.40 -13.26
C GLU A 163 5.23 -6.46 -14.62
N ALA A 164 4.10 -5.74 -14.72
CA ALA A 164 3.32 -5.69 -15.95
C ALA A 164 4.05 -4.87 -17.03
N ILE A 165 4.62 -5.55 -18.05
CA ILE A 165 5.24 -4.87 -19.19
C ILE A 165 4.23 -3.95 -19.90
N CYS A 166 4.66 -2.71 -20.14
CA CYS A 166 3.89 -1.69 -20.85
C CYS A 166 4.79 -0.91 -21.81
N GLY A 167 4.20 -0.31 -22.84
CA GLY A 167 4.93 0.43 -23.88
C GLY A 167 4.03 0.95 -24.98
N GLU A 168 4.56 1.82 -25.83
CA GLU A 168 3.88 2.24 -27.07
C GLU A 168 4.08 1.22 -28.18
N ILE A 169 3.01 0.87 -28.87
CA ILE A 169 3.01 0.00 -30.04
C ILE A 169 2.16 0.62 -31.17
N THR A 170 2.45 0.25 -32.41
CA THR A 170 1.53 0.39 -33.54
C THR A 170 0.97 -0.99 -33.83
N TYR A 171 -0.35 -1.19 -33.89
CA TYR A 171 -0.94 -2.52 -34.07
C TYR A 171 -1.88 -2.56 -35.27
N ARG A 172 -2.26 -3.77 -35.70
CA ARG A 172 -3.38 -4.05 -36.61
C ARG A 172 -4.12 -5.29 -36.13
N LEU A 173 -5.45 -5.27 -36.17
CA LEU A 173 -6.33 -6.33 -35.65
C LEU A 173 -7.22 -6.84 -36.80
N GLY A 174 -6.68 -7.76 -37.60
CA GLY A 174 -7.26 -8.16 -38.88
C GLY A 174 -7.14 -7.09 -39.98
N GLY A 175 -6.90 -7.52 -41.22
CA GLY A 175 -6.84 -6.64 -42.40
C GLY A 175 -5.55 -5.82 -42.55
N ASN A 176 -5.62 -4.85 -43.47
CA ASN A 176 -4.44 -4.13 -44.00
C ASN A 176 -4.19 -2.76 -43.35
N PHE A 177 -5.05 -2.29 -42.45
CA PHE A 177 -4.94 -0.96 -41.84
C PHE A 177 -4.16 -0.99 -40.52
N TRP A 178 -3.17 -0.10 -40.39
CA TRP A 178 -2.43 0.13 -39.15
C TRP A 178 -3.00 1.37 -38.43
N PRO A 179 -3.87 1.23 -37.41
CA PRO A 179 -4.23 2.34 -36.54
C PRO A 179 -3.00 3.01 -35.91
N SER A 180 -3.14 4.31 -35.60
CA SER A 180 -2.06 5.09 -34.95
C SER A 180 -1.67 4.51 -33.59
N ARG A 181 -0.46 4.88 -33.13
CA ARG A 181 0.13 4.51 -31.83
C ARG A 181 -0.88 4.37 -30.69
N ALA A 182 -0.73 3.27 -29.96
CA ALA A 182 -1.50 2.89 -28.78
C ALA A 182 -0.55 2.42 -27.69
N SER A 183 -0.94 2.56 -26.42
CA SER A 183 -0.23 1.97 -25.29
C SER A 183 -0.72 0.54 -25.08
N ALA A 184 0.18 -0.43 -25.18
CA ALA A 184 -0.09 -1.81 -24.79
C ALA A 184 0.37 -2.07 -23.36
N LYS A 185 -0.37 -2.96 -22.66
CA LYS A 185 -0.04 -3.42 -21.32
C LYS A 185 -0.43 -4.88 -21.14
N LEU A 186 0.51 -5.70 -20.70
CA LEU A 186 0.30 -7.12 -20.44
C LEU A 186 -0.02 -7.35 -18.95
N HIS A 187 -1.19 -7.91 -18.68
CA HIS A 187 -1.68 -8.22 -17.34
C HIS A 187 -1.98 -9.73 -17.23
N GLY A 188 -1.01 -10.50 -16.72
CA GLY A 188 -1.14 -11.96 -16.63
C GLY A 188 -1.12 -12.62 -18.01
N ASP A 189 -2.25 -13.17 -18.42
CA ASP A 189 -2.52 -13.70 -19.75
C ASP A 189 -3.37 -12.75 -20.64
N LEU A 190 -3.70 -11.55 -20.16
CA LEU A 190 -4.52 -10.57 -20.87
C LEU A 190 -3.68 -9.42 -21.43
N LEU A 191 -3.64 -9.28 -22.75
CA LEU A 191 -3.02 -8.15 -23.43
C LEU A 191 -4.06 -7.05 -23.67
N LEU A 192 -3.88 -5.89 -23.05
CA LEU A 192 -4.75 -4.71 -23.21
C LEU A 192 -4.09 -3.66 -24.11
N ILE A 193 -4.85 -3.12 -25.06
CA ILE A 193 -4.39 -2.06 -25.98
C ILE A 193 -5.28 -0.82 -25.80
N HIS A 194 -4.65 0.31 -25.49
CA HIS A 194 -5.32 1.57 -25.19
C HIS A 194 -4.88 2.70 -26.12
N ARG A 195 -5.81 3.53 -26.58
CA ARG A 195 -5.53 4.74 -27.37
C ARG A 195 -6.31 5.91 -26.78
N ARG A 196 -5.61 7.02 -26.50
CA ARG A 196 -6.18 8.22 -25.85
C ARG A 196 -7.03 7.87 -24.60
N SER A 197 -6.49 7.00 -23.74
CA SER A 197 -7.14 6.50 -22.51
C SER A 197 -8.44 5.70 -22.70
N ARG A 198 -8.80 5.31 -23.93
CA ARG A 198 -9.85 4.32 -24.21
C ARG A 198 -9.23 2.98 -24.54
N GLN A 199 -9.80 1.90 -24.04
CA GLN A 199 -9.43 0.54 -24.43
C GLN A 199 -9.98 0.27 -25.83
N GLU A 200 -9.10 -0.05 -26.78
CA GLU A 200 -9.46 -0.38 -28.17
C GLU A 200 -9.55 -1.89 -28.39
N ALA A 201 -8.69 -2.67 -27.72
CA ALA A 201 -8.70 -4.13 -27.80
C ALA A 201 -8.27 -4.78 -26.49
N ALA A 202 -8.78 -6.00 -26.26
CA ALA A 202 -8.26 -6.96 -25.29
C ALA A 202 -8.07 -8.30 -25.99
N VAL A 203 -6.89 -8.90 -25.86
CA VAL A 203 -6.59 -10.23 -26.42
C VAL A 203 -6.17 -11.13 -25.28
N GLN A 204 -6.94 -12.19 -25.04
CA GLN A 204 -6.59 -13.21 -24.08
C GLN A 204 -5.61 -14.20 -24.74
N LEU A 205 -4.43 -14.35 -24.15
CA LEU A 205 -3.32 -15.13 -24.70
C LEU A 205 -3.45 -16.63 -24.41
N THR A 206 -4.53 -17.09 -23.78
CA THR A 206 -4.75 -18.49 -23.41
C THR A 206 -4.78 -19.40 -24.65
N GLY A 207 -3.66 -20.08 -24.90
CA GLY A 207 -3.50 -20.91 -26.10
C GLY A 207 -3.24 -20.15 -27.40
N ALA A 208 -2.78 -18.90 -27.34
CA ALA A 208 -2.36 -18.14 -28.51
C ALA A 208 -0.99 -18.61 -29.06
N SER A 209 -0.80 -18.54 -30.39
CA SER A 209 0.53 -18.57 -30.99
C SER A 209 1.12 -17.15 -31.00
N VAL A 210 2.42 -17.03 -30.73
CA VAL A 210 3.15 -15.74 -30.73
C VAL A 210 4.45 -15.93 -31.51
N GLU A 211 4.51 -15.32 -32.69
CA GLU A 211 5.59 -15.46 -33.67
C GLU A 211 6.19 -14.08 -34.01
N MET A 212 7.50 -14.01 -34.24
CA MET A 212 8.14 -12.80 -34.74
C MET A 212 7.95 -12.66 -36.25
N GLN A 213 7.38 -11.55 -36.71
CA GLN A 213 7.17 -11.23 -38.12
C GLN A 213 8.15 -10.13 -38.56
N GLY A 214 9.42 -10.49 -38.69
CA GLY A 214 10.51 -9.55 -38.99
C GLY A 214 11.01 -8.76 -37.78
N SER A 215 12.02 -7.92 -37.97
CA SER A 215 12.87 -7.36 -36.88
C SER A 215 12.16 -6.48 -35.86
N CYS A 216 11.01 -5.89 -36.19
CA CYS A 216 10.27 -5.00 -35.29
C CYS A 216 8.77 -5.31 -35.19
N SER A 217 8.31 -6.53 -35.52
CA SER A 217 6.88 -6.86 -35.38
C SER A 217 6.60 -8.29 -34.90
N ILE A 218 5.51 -8.44 -34.15
CA ILE A 218 5.07 -9.68 -33.49
C ILE A 218 3.64 -9.98 -33.94
N LYS A 219 3.43 -11.22 -34.39
CA LYS A 219 2.14 -11.78 -34.81
C LYS A 219 1.58 -12.63 -33.67
N ILE A 220 0.33 -12.39 -33.28
CA ILE A 220 -0.38 -13.07 -32.21
C ILE A 220 -1.69 -13.64 -32.78
N GLU A 221 -1.87 -14.94 -32.70
CA GLU A 221 -3.10 -15.62 -33.12
C GLU A 221 -3.72 -16.33 -31.90
N ALA A 222 -4.68 -15.67 -31.24
CA ALA A 222 -5.39 -16.27 -30.11
C ALA A 222 -6.72 -16.93 -30.57
N PRO A 223 -7.09 -18.11 -30.03
CA PRO A 223 -8.29 -18.83 -30.44
C PRO A 223 -9.55 -17.96 -30.34
N GLY A 224 -10.30 -17.84 -31.44
CA GLY A 224 -11.53 -17.03 -31.49
C GLY A 224 -11.31 -15.51 -31.60
N THR A 225 -10.08 -15.03 -31.75
CA THR A 225 -9.78 -13.61 -32.01
C THR A 225 -9.14 -13.42 -33.39
N PRO A 226 -9.37 -12.28 -34.08
CA PRO A 226 -8.66 -11.96 -35.31
C PRO A 226 -7.17 -11.77 -35.07
N VAL A 227 -6.34 -12.15 -36.04
CA VAL A 227 -4.87 -12.06 -35.97
C VAL A 227 -4.45 -10.61 -35.64
N LEU A 228 -3.78 -10.47 -34.50
CA LEU A 228 -3.19 -9.22 -34.03
C LEU A 228 -1.73 -9.19 -34.47
N VAL A 229 -1.32 -8.13 -35.17
CA VAL A 229 0.11 -7.88 -35.42
C VAL A 229 0.47 -6.55 -34.76
N MET A 230 1.44 -6.57 -33.85
CA MET A 230 2.01 -5.38 -33.23
C MET A 230 3.39 -5.08 -33.82
N ARG A 231 3.69 -3.81 -34.01
CA ARG A 231 4.96 -3.27 -34.47
C ARG A 231 5.47 -2.28 -33.42
N LEU A 232 6.73 -2.45 -33.04
CA LEU A 232 7.41 -1.59 -32.09
C LEU A 232 8.44 -0.72 -32.83
N ASP A 233 8.92 0.34 -32.18
CA ASP A 233 9.94 1.22 -32.77
C ASP A 233 11.30 0.50 -32.88
N ASN A 234 11.60 -0.37 -31.91
CA ASN A 234 12.93 -0.94 -31.67
C ASN A 234 12.91 -2.48 -31.73
N SER A 235 13.99 -3.10 -32.24
CA SER A 235 14.13 -4.57 -32.25
C SER A 235 14.33 -5.15 -30.84
N SER A 236 15.08 -4.47 -29.98
CA SER A 236 15.27 -4.86 -28.57
C SER A 236 13.96 -4.91 -27.78
N ASP A 237 13.07 -3.95 -28.01
CA ASP A 237 11.74 -3.95 -27.39
C ASP A 237 10.86 -5.05 -28.01
N THR A 238 11.02 -5.34 -29.30
CA THR A 238 10.33 -6.44 -29.98
C THR A 238 10.72 -7.79 -29.38
N GLU A 239 12.01 -8.05 -29.16
CA GLU A 239 12.50 -9.26 -28.48
C GLU A 239 12.01 -9.35 -27.03
N ARG A 240 12.04 -8.23 -26.29
CA ARG A 240 11.51 -8.16 -24.92
C ARG A 240 10.02 -8.47 -24.85
N TRP A 241 9.20 -7.88 -25.72
CA TRP A 241 7.77 -8.15 -25.80
C TRP A 241 7.47 -9.57 -26.27
N LEU A 242 8.22 -10.09 -27.25
CA LEU A 242 8.09 -11.46 -27.73
C LEU A 242 8.29 -12.47 -26.59
N SER A 243 9.36 -12.30 -25.81
CA SER A 243 9.69 -13.15 -24.66
C SER A 243 8.60 -13.14 -23.59
N GLU A 244 8.12 -11.96 -23.16
CA GLU A 244 7.07 -11.88 -22.14
C GLU A 244 5.70 -12.37 -22.65
N LEU A 245 5.37 -12.16 -23.93
CA LEU A 245 4.14 -12.70 -24.54
C LEU A 245 4.20 -14.24 -24.66
N GLN A 246 5.34 -14.80 -25.10
CA GLN A 246 5.54 -16.26 -25.13
C GLN A 246 5.46 -16.85 -23.72
N HIS A 247 6.11 -16.23 -22.72
CA HIS A 247 6.02 -16.66 -21.33
C HIS A 247 4.59 -16.57 -20.78
N ALA A 248 3.82 -15.54 -21.13
CA ALA A 248 2.39 -15.46 -20.80
C ALA A 248 1.57 -16.60 -21.42
N THR A 249 1.78 -16.92 -22.70
CA THR A 249 1.10 -18.09 -23.32
C THR A 249 1.47 -19.41 -22.65
N GLN A 250 2.74 -19.63 -22.30
CA GLN A 250 3.22 -20.85 -21.64
C GLN A 250 2.62 -21.03 -20.24
N ARG A 251 2.57 -19.98 -19.42
CA ARG A 251 1.91 -20.01 -18.09
C ARG A 251 0.44 -20.44 -18.21
N SER A 252 -0.29 -19.89 -19.17
CA SER A 252 -1.69 -20.25 -19.42
C SER A 252 -1.87 -21.70 -19.87
N ARG A 253 -0.87 -22.25 -20.58
CA ARG A 253 -0.87 -23.64 -21.07
C ARG A 253 -0.59 -24.63 -19.94
N SER A 254 0.41 -24.37 -19.10
CA SER A 254 0.70 -25.18 -17.91
C SER A 254 -0.52 -25.31 -17.00
N TYR A 255 -1.24 -24.21 -16.75
CA TYR A 255 -2.47 -24.25 -15.94
C TYR A 255 -3.58 -25.08 -16.58
N ARG A 256 -3.68 -25.09 -17.92
CA ARG A 256 -4.67 -25.89 -18.66
C ARG A 256 -4.30 -27.37 -18.74
N GLU A 257 -3.01 -27.69 -18.79
CA GLU A 257 -2.51 -29.07 -18.77
C GLU A 257 -2.67 -29.67 -17.36
N MET A 258 -2.36 -28.92 -16.29
CA MET A 258 -2.68 -29.32 -14.90
C MET A 258 -4.19 -29.53 -14.61
N LEU A 259 -5.08 -28.94 -15.42
CA LEU A 259 -6.54 -29.13 -15.31
C LEU A 259 -7.10 -30.24 -16.22
N ARG A 260 -6.26 -30.91 -17.02
CA ARG A 260 -6.70 -31.99 -17.93
C ARG A 260 -6.58 -33.40 -17.35
N ASP A 261 -5.77 -33.61 -16.32
CA ASP A 261 -5.53 -34.94 -15.73
C ASP A 261 -6.58 -35.35 -14.70
N VAL A 262 -7.87 -35.17 -15.04
CA VAL A 262 -9.01 -35.76 -14.31
C VAL A 262 -9.69 -36.80 -15.21
N PRO A 263 -9.68 -38.09 -14.84
CA PRO A 263 -10.15 -39.15 -15.72
C PRO A 263 -11.68 -39.20 -15.78
N LEU A 264 -12.26 -38.71 -16.87
CA LEU A 264 -13.65 -38.98 -17.24
C LEU A 264 -13.72 -40.11 -18.28
N LEU A 265 -14.34 -41.21 -17.86
CA LEU A 265 -14.65 -42.36 -18.70
C LEU A 265 -15.56 -41.96 -19.88
N SER A 266 -15.25 -42.46 -21.08
CA SER A 266 -16.09 -42.32 -22.28
C SER A 266 -16.39 -43.71 -22.88
N PRO A 267 -17.65 -44.01 -23.27
CA PRO A 267 -18.01 -45.27 -23.92
C PRO A 267 -17.88 -45.21 -25.46
N ARG A 268 -17.64 -46.38 -26.08
CA ARG A 268 -17.32 -46.60 -27.52
C ARG A 268 -18.52 -46.64 -28.49
N SER A 269 -18.29 -46.21 -29.74
CA SER A 269 -18.52 -46.91 -31.04
C SER A 269 -18.29 -45.90 -32.21
N GLU A 270 -17.52 -46.09 -33.30
CA GLU A 270 -17.50 -47.11 -34.39
C GLU A 270 -18.63 -46.84 -35.45
N VAL A 271 -18.46 -46.69 -36.78
CA VAL A 271 -17.52 -47.24 -37.84
C VAL A 271 -17.40 -46.30 -39.10
N ALA A 272 -16.35 -46.46 -39.96
CA ALA A 272 -16.21 -46.08 -41.41
C ALA A 272 -16.01 -44.57 -41.84
N SER A 273 -15.34 -44.18 -42.98
CA SER A 273 -14.50 -44.88 -44.01
C SER A 273 -13.78 -43.90 -45.01
N THR A 274 -12.54 -44.23 -45.48
CA THR A 274 -11.85 -43.79 -46.76
C THR A 274 -11.55 -42.28 -47.00
N PRO A 275 -10.50 -41.84 -47.75
CA PRO A 275 -9.84 -42.40 -48.97
C PRO A 275 -8.30 -42.61 -48.87
N SER A 276 -7.68 -43.52 -49.64
CA SER A 276 -7.13 -43.40 -51.02
C SER A 276 -6.00 -42.37 -51.20
N GLU A 277 -4.75 -42.87 -51.23
CA GLU A 277 -3.74 -42.76 -52.32
C GLU A 277 -3.48 -41.40 -53.00
N THR A 278 -2.26 -40.91 -53.28
CA THR A 278 -0.93 -41.54 -53.53
C THR A 278 0.22 -40.54 -53.27
N LEU A 279 1.41 -41.04 -52.87
CA LEU A 279 2.79 -40.52 -53.15
C LEU A 279 3.75 -41.19 -52.12
N THR A 280 4.01 -42.49 -52.25
CA THR A 280 5.25 -43.05 -52.86
C THR A 280 6.54 -42.54 -52.20
N ALA A 281 7.48 -43.32 -51.69
CA ALA A 281 7.69 -44.76 -51.51
C ALA A 281 9.10 -44.97 -50.86
N GLU A 282 9.96 -43.93 -50.90
CA GLU A 282 11.37 -44.01 -50.49
C GLU A 282 11.62 -43.75 -48.99
N LEU A 283 10.66 -43.17 -48.25
CA LEU A 283 10.76 -42.99 -46.79
C LEU A 283 10.31 -44.21 -45.96
N GLN A 284 9.93 -45.32 -46.60
CA GLN A 284 9.36 -46.48 -45.93
C GLN A 284 10.43 -47.48 -45.43
N GLY A 285 11.59 -47.56 -46.10
CA GLY A 285 12.68 -48.47 -45.72
C GLY A 285 13.34 -48.17 -44.37
N LEU A 286 13.49 -46.88 -44.03
CA LEU A 286 14.06 -46.45 -42.74
C LEU A 286 13.00 -46.37 -41.63
N ARG A 287 11.76 -45.99 -41.95
CA ARG A 287 10.64 -46.01 -40.99
C ARG A 287 10.35 -47.41 -40.46
N ASN A 288 10.41 -48.44 -41.31
CA ASN A 288 10.07 -49.80 -40.87
C ASN A 288 11.03 -50.36 -39.81
N ARG A 289 12.32 -49.96 -39.80
CA ARG A 289 13.27 -50.38 -38.76
C ARG A 289 13.05 -49.65 -37.45
N LEU A 290 12.89 -48.31 -37.50
CA LEU A 290 12.62 -47.50 -36.31
C LEU A 290 11.26 -47.88 -35.69
N ALA A 291 10.22 -48.12 -36.51
CA ALA A 291 8.91 -48.54 -36.04
C ALA A 291 8.92 -49.93 -35.39
N GLN A 292 9.86 -50.81 -35.75
CA GLN A 292 9.97 -52.14 -35.17
C GLN A 292 10.65 -52.09 -33.79
N GLU A 293 11.68 -51.25 -33.60
CA GLU A 293 12.28 -50.99 -32.28
C GLU A 293 11.35 -50.14 -31.38
N GLU A 294 10.66 -49.14 -31.93
CA GLU A 294 9.62 -48.38 -31.21
C GLU A 294 8.44 -49.26 -30.82
N ALA A 295 8.08 -50.28 -31.62
CA ALA A 295 7.02 -51.22 -31.26
C ALA A 295 7.44 -52.10 -30.09
N THR A 296 8.64 -52.69 -30.11
CA THR A 296 9.12 -53.55 -29.01
C THR A 296 9.35 -52.77 -27.72
N THR A 297 9.86 -51.53 -27.80
CA THR A 297 10.00 -50.66 -26.61
C THR A 297 8.65 -50.17 -26.08
N ARG A 298 7.71 -49.75 -26.94
CA ARG A 298 6.33 -49.42 -26.49
C ARG A 298 5.60 -50.62 -25.91
N GLU A 299 5.80 -51.82 -26.45
CA GLU A 299 5.22 -53.06 -25.92
C GLU A 299 5.84 -53.42 -24.56
N MET A 300 7.15 -53.26 -24.39
CA MET A 300 7.83 -53.45 -23.11
C MET A 300 7.40 -52.40 -22.07
N GLU A 301 7.26 -51.14 -22.46
CA GLU A 301 6.71 -50.08 -21.59
C GLU A 301 5.25 -50.31 -21.24
N MET A 302 4.41 -50.73 -22.19
CA MET A 302 3.00 -51.01 -21.94
C MET A 302 2.86 -52.23 -21.00
N ASN A 303 3.72 -53.23 -21.15
CA ASN A 303 3.81 -54.37 -20.24
C ASN A 303 4.33 -53.97 -18.85
N MET A 304 5.32 -53.08 -18.73
CA MET A 304 5.74 -52.53 -17.43
C MET A 304 4.64 -51.70 -16.77
N ARG A 305 3.96 -50.81 -17.52
CA ARG A 305 2.83 -50.02 -16.98
C ARG A 305 1.67 -50.92 -16.57
N ALA A 306 1.38 -51.98 -17.33
CA ALA A 306 0.39 -52.98 -16.94
C ALA A 306 0.82 -53.81 -15.72
N ALA A 307 2.12 -54.11 -15.56
CA ALA A 307 2.65 -54.77 -14.38
C ALA A 307 2.56 -53.87 -13.13
N ASN A 308 2.93 -52.59 -13.26
CA ASN A 308 2.84 -51.61 -12.18
C ASN A 308 1.38 -51.36 -11.78
N LEU A 309 0.47 -51.16 -12.73
CA LEU A 309 -0.98 -51.03 -12.45
C LEU A 309 -1.57 -52.28 -11.77
N ARG A 310 -1.08 -53.48 -12.10
CA ARG A 310 -1.46 -54.73 -11.39
C ARG A 310 -0.86 -54.78 -9.98
N ALA A 311 0.37 -54.30 -9.79
CA ALA A 311 1.00 -54.21 -8.47
C ALA A 311 0.29 -53.19 -7.57
N ASP A 312 -0.06 -52.02 -8.09
CA ASP A 312 -0.79 -50.97 -7.38
C ASP A 312 -2.22 -51.44 -7.03
N ALA A 313 -2.93 -52.06 -7.98
CA ALA A 313 -4.25 -52.67 -7.71
C ALA A 313 -4.16 -53.78 -6.64
N ALA A 314 -3.10 -54.60 -6.65
CA ALA A 314 -2.87 -55.60 -5.62
C ALA A 314 -2.54 -54.99 -4.25
N GLN A 315 -1.74 -53.92 -4.20
CA GLN A 315 -1.45 -53.17 -2.96
C GLN A 315 -2.71 -52.49 -2.41
N GLN A 316 -3.55 -51.92 -3.27
CA GLN A 316 -4.79 -51.27 -2.87
C GLN A 316 -5.81 -52.30 -2.37
N SER A 317 -5.97 -53.44 -3.05
CA SER A 317 -6.75 -54.57 -2.54
C SER A 317 -6.23 -55.10 -1.21
N LEU A 318 -4.92 -55.03 -0.95
CA LEU A 318 -4.31 -55.39 0.34
C LEU A 318 -4.60 -54.37 1.45
N ARG A 319 -4.68 -53.07 1.12
CA ARG A 319 -5.13 -52.02 2.06
C ARG A 319 -6.60 -52.20 2.40
N ASP A 320 -7.47 -52.33 1.40
CA ASP A 320 -8.91 -52.56 1.59
C ASP A 320 -9.20 -53.84 2.40
N ALA A 321 -8.36 -54.87 2.26
CA ALA A 321 -8.44 -56.09 3.05
C ALA A 321 -8.00 -55.88 4.52
N ARG A 322 -6.93 -55.10 4.75
CA ARG A 322 -6.47 -54.73 6.10
C ARG A 322 -7.47 -53.82 6.83
N GLU A 323 -8.07 -52.85 6.14
CA GLU A 323 -9.10 -51.99 6.71
C GLU A 323 -10.36 -52.78 7.07
N ARG A 324 -10.79 -53.71 6.21
CA ARG A 324 -11.87 -54.65 6.54
C ARG A 324 -11.52 -55.56 7.72
N ALA A 325 -10.30 -56.09 7.79
CA ALA A 325 -9.85 -56.90 8.93
C ALA A 325 -9.87 -56.10 10.24
N HIS A 326 -9.36 -54.85 10.24
CA HIS A 326 -9.37 -53.99 11.41
C HIS A 326 -10.79 -53.55 11.82
N GLY A 327 -11.70 -53.38 10.85
CA GLY A 327 -13.13 -53.17 11.11
C GLY A 327 -13.79 -54.37 11.80
N VAL A 328 -13.50 -55.60 11.34
CA VAL A 328 -13.98 -56.84 11.96
C VAL A 328 -13.41 -57.02 13.36
N GLU A 329 -12.13 -56.70 13.58
CA GLU A 329 -11.47 -56.77 14.88
C GLU A 329 -12.10 -55.78 15.89
N LYS A 330 -12.37 -54.53 15.47
CA LYS A 330 -13.11 -53.55 16.30
C LYS A 330 -14.53 -54.01 16.61
N ALA A 331 -15.24 -54.61 15.65
CA ALA A 331 -16.58 -55.16 15.88
C ALA A 331 -16.54 -56.36 16.86
N MET A 332 -15.54 -57.24 16.74
CA MET A 332 -15.33 -58.35 17.66
C MET A 332 -15.03 -57.87 19.07
N GLN A 333 -14.18 -56.86 19.22
CA GLN A 333 -13.86 -56.26 20.52
C GLN A 333 -15.09 -55.62 21.18
N GLN A 334 -15.87 -54.82 20.42
CA GLN A 334 -17.13 -54.26 20.91
C GLN A 334 -18.12 -55.36 21.35
N GLU A 335 -18.18 -56.49 20.65
CA GLU A 335 -19.08 -57.59 21.01
C GLU A 335 -18.57 -58.39 22.22
N GLN A 336 -17.26 -58.53 22.40
CA GLN A 336 -16.67 -59.07 23.64
C GLN A 336 -16.97 -58.17 24.84
N ASP A 337 -16.88 -56.85 24.68
CA ASP A 337 -17.11 -55.92 25.78
C ASP A 337 -18.61 -55.81 26.14
N LYS A 338 -19.52 -55.93 25.17
CA LYS A 338 -20.95 -56.17 25.43
C LYS A 338 -21.20 -57.49 26.16
N ARG A 339 -20.52 -58.58 25.80
CA ARG A 339 -20.65 -59.87 26.50
C ARG A 339 -20.18 -59.78 27.95
N LYS A 340 -19.05 -59.12 28.23
CA LYS A 340 -18.59 -58.86 29.60
C LYS A 340 -19.60 -58.03 30.40
N MET A 341 -20.21 -57.02 29.78
CA MET A 341 -21.25 -56.21 30.42
C MET A 341 -22.52 -57.03 30.71
N ALA A 342 -22.95 -57.88 29.78
CA ALA A 342 -24.07 -58.79 29.96
C ALA A 342 -23.80 -59.89 31.02
N GLU A 343 -22.58 -60.43 31.07
CA GLU A 343 -22.15 -61.37 32.11
C GLU A 343 -22.08 -60.71 33.49
N ALA A 344 -21.66 -59.45 33.57
CA ALA A 344 -21.70 -58.68 34.82
C ALA A 344 -23.15 -58.48 35.30
N GLN A 345 -24.05 -58.06 34.42
CA GLN A 345 -25.48 -57.92 34.73
C GLN A 345 -26.14 -59.28 35.10
N LEU A 346 -25.73 -60.38 34.47
CA LEU A 346 -26.22 -61.71 34.81
C LEU A 346 -25.74 -62.15 36.21
N LYS A 347 -24.47 -61.88 36.56
CA LYS A 347 -23.93 -62.14 37.91
C LYS A 347 -24.59 -61.28 38.98
N GLU A 348 -24.87 -60.01 38.68
CA GLU A 348 -25.58 -59.10 39.57
C GLU A 348 -27.02 -59.58 39.83
N LEU A 349 -27.74 -60.01 38.78
CA LEU A 349 -29.08 -60.62 38.91
C LEU A 349 -29.05 -61.95 39.67
N GLN A 350 -28.03 -62.79 39.47
CA GLN A 350 -27.86 -64.05 40.22
C GLN A 350 -27.55 -63.78 41.71
N ALA A 351 -26.70 -62.80 42.03
CA ALA A 351 -26.46 -62.37 43.40
C ALA A 351 -27.74 -61.82 44.06
N HIS A 352 -28.54 -61.05 43.31
CA HIS A 352 -29.83 -60.53 43.80
C HIS A 352 -30.84 -61.65 44.09
N GLN A 353 -30.89 -62.70 43.26
CA GLN A 353 -31.74 -63.87 43.49
C GLN A 353 -31.25 -64.71 44.68
N LEU A 354 -29.93 -64.86 44.85
CA LEU A 354 -29.34 -65.56 46.00
C LEU A 354 -29.71 -64.83 47.30
N ALA A 355 -29.49 -63.51 47.37
CA ALA A 355 -29.82 -62.68 48.51
C ALA A 355 -31.33 -62.67 48.84
N GLN A 356 -32.20 -62.72 47.83
CA GLN A 356 -33.65 -62.90 48.04
C GLN A 356 -33.98 -64.28 48.62
N SER A 357 -33.30 -65.35 48.17
CA SER A 357 -33.52 -66.70 48.70
C SER A 357 -33.03 -66.84 50.15
N GLU A 358 -31.87 -66.26 50.48
CA GLU A 358 -31.32 -66.23 51.84
C GLU A 358 -32.21 -65.40 52.78
N SER A 359 -32.69 -64.24 52.32
CA SER A 359 -33.67 -63.42 53.05
C SER A 359 -34.96 -64.21 53.33
N HIS A 360 -35.49 -64.92 52.34
CA HIS A 360 -36.72 -65.71 52.51
C HIS A 360 -36.51 -66.92 53.44
N GLN A 361 -35.31 -67.52 53.45
CA GLN A 361 -34.94 -68.62 54.34
C GLN A 361 -34.73 -68.13 55.79
N ALA A 362 -34.10 -66.96 55.99
CA ALA A 362 -33.99 -66.32 57.29
C ALA A 362 -35.37 -65.95 57.87
N LEU A 363 -36.29 -65.45 57.05
CA LEU A 363 -37.66 -65.11 57.45
C LEU A 363 -38.47 -66.36 57.87
N LEU A 364 -38.21 -67.52 57.24
CA LEU A 364 -38.77 -68.80 57.69
C LEU A 364 -38.20 -69.26 59.05
N GLN A 365 -36.90 -69.07 59.29
CA GLN A 365 -36.27 -69.39 60.58
C GLN A 365 -36.71 -68.46 61.73
N GLU A 366 -36.90 -67.17 61.45
CA GLU A 366 -37.54 -66.21 62.37
C GLU A 366 -38.95 -66.66 62.74
N LYS A 367 -39.75 -67.07 61.76
CA LYS A 367 -41.14 -67.50 61.98
C LYS A 367 -41.24 -68.76 62.85
N THR A 368 -40.31 -69.70 62.74
CA THR A 368 -40.23 -70.87 63.65
C THR A 368 -39.83 -70.47 65.07
N LYS A 369 -38.86 -69.55 65.23
CA LYS A 369 -38.43 -69.04 66.54
C LYS A 369 -39.55 -68.27 67.25
N LEU A 370 -40.35 -67.51 66.52
CA LEU A 370 -41.53 -66.82 67.06
C LEU A 370 -42.58 -67.80 67.61
N GLN A 371 -42.87 -68.90 66.91
CA GLN A 371 -43.81 -69.92 67.39
C GLN A 371 -43.31 -70.69 68.62
N GLU A 372 -41.99 -70.85 68.77
CA GLU A 372 -41.38 -71.42 69.97
C GLU A 372 -41.40 -70.42 71.14
N ALA A 373 -41.15 -69.14 70.88
CA ALA A 373 -41.24 -68.07 71.88
C ALA A 373 -42.67 -67.89 72.41
N GLU A 374 -43.70 -67.96 71.55
CA GLU A 374 -45.11 -67.90 71.97
C GLU A 374 -45.48 -69.03 72.95
N LYS A 375 -45.07 -70.27 72.67
CA LYS A 375 -45.23 -71.39 73.62
C LYS A 375 -44.52 -71.13 74.95
N HIS A 376 -43.29 -70.60 74.89
CA HIS A 376 -42.51 -70.32 76.09
C HIS A 376 -43.12 -69.18 76.94
N ILE A 377 -43.76 -68.19 76.31
CA ILE A 377 -44.50 -67.12 77.01
C ILE A 377 -45.74 -67.69 77.72
N GLN A 378 -46.46 -68.64 77.09
CA GLN A 378 -47.59 -69.33 77.71
C GLN A 378 -47.19 -70.09 78.99
N GLU A 379 -46.01 -70.74 79.00
CA GLU A 379 -45.49 -71.39 80.20
C GLU A 379 -45.05 -70.42 81.30
N LEU A 380 -44.45 -69.29 80.92
CA LEU A 380 -43.99 -68.28 81.88
C LEU A 380 -45.16 -67.58 82.59
N GLN A 381 -46.29 -67.37 81.90
CA GLN A 381 -47.51 -66.84 82.51
C GLN A 381 -48.06 -67.75 83.62
N ASN A 382 -47.97 -69.08 83.45
CA ASN A 382 -48.36 -70.05 84.48
C ASN A 382 -47.40 -70.08 85.69
N LYS A 383 -46.09 -69.82 85.47
CA LYS A 383 -45.07 -69.79 86.54
C LYS A 383 -45.03 -68.46 87.30
N LEU A 384 -45.47 -67.36 86.69
CA LEU A 384 -45.48 -66.03 87.31
C LEU A 384 -46.56 -65.89 88.40
N ALA A 385 -47.67 -66.64 88.29
CA ALA A 385 -48.76 -66.64 89.27
C ALA A 385 -48.33 -67.11 90.68
N SER A 386 -47.33 -67.99 90.79
CA SER A 386 -46.85 -68.53 92.08
C SER A 386 -45.73 -67.72 92.75
N ALA A 387 -45.05 -66.81 92.03
CA ALA A 387 -43.86 -66.10 92.54
C ALA A 387 -44.13 -64.69 93.09
N SER A 388 -45.38 -64.19 93.00
CA SER A 388 -45.72 -62.79 93.29
C SER A 388 -45.57 -62.35 94.76
N LEU A 389 -45.44 -63.29 95.71
CA LEU A 389 -45.47 -62.99 97.14
C LEU A 389 -44.11 -62.78 97.84
N GLN A 390 -42.98 -62.96 97.16
CA GLN A 390 -41.64 -62.72 97.75
C GLN A 390 -40.83 -61.59 97.09
N GLY A 391 -41.23 -61.08 95.92
CA GLY A 391 -40.44 -60.09 95.16
C GLY A 391 -40.48 -58.64 95.64
N LYS A 392 -41.41 -58.25 96.53
CA LYS A 392 -41.66 -56.83 96.85
C LYS A 392 -40.55 -56.13 97.66
N ALA A 393 -39.75 -56.87 98.43
CA ALA A 393 -38.66 -56.29 99.22
C ALA A 393 -37.37 -56.03 98.40
N LEU A 394 -37.19 -56.73 97.28
CA LEU A 394 -35.95 -56.67 96.49
C LEU A 394 -36.02 -55.65 95.33
N LEU A 395 -37.23 -55.21 94.98
CA LEU A 395 -37.48 -54.25 93.90
C LEU A 395 -37.02 -52.82 94.24
N GLU A 396 -37.15 -52.42 95.51
CA GLU A 396 -36.87 -51.06 95.99
C GLU A 396 -35.36 -50.74 96.00
N GLU A 397 -34.51 -51.75 96.21
CA GLU A 397 -33.05 -51.61 96.08
C GLU A 397 -32.62 -51.56 94.60
N GLN A 398 -33.26 -52.34 93.73
CA GLN A 398 -32.93 -52.36 92.30
C GLN A 398 -33.32 -51.06 91.57
N GLN A 399 -34.42 -50.40 91.97
CA GLN A 399 -34.81 -49.10 91.40
C GLN A 399 -33.78 -48.00 91.66
N LYS A 400 -33.17 -47.96 92.86
CA LYS A 400 -32.11 -46.98 93.18
C LYS A 400 -30.83 -47.21 92.37
N ARG A 401 -30.45 -48.47 92.10
CA ARG A 401 -29.30 -48.78 91.23
C ARG A 401 -29.56 -48.38 89.77
N ARG A 402 -30.76 -48.66 89.24
CA ARG A 402 -31.11 -48.29 87.84
C ARG A 402 -31.11 -46.79 87.60
N GLN A 403 -31.60 -45.99 88.55
CA GLN A 403 -31.58 -44.52 88.44
C GLN A 403 -30.14 -43.96 88.46
N ALA A 404 -29.23 -44.58 89.21
CA ALA A 404 -27.81 -44.23 89.19
C ALA A 404 -27.13 -44.64 87.87
N GLU A 405 -27.41 -45.84 87.35
CA GLU A 405 -26.86 -46.30 86.06
C GLU A 405 -27.31 -45.45 84.87
N THR A 406 -28.57 -44.99 84.84
CA THR A 406 -29.03 -44.07 83.79
C THR A 406 -28.34 -42.71 83.87
N ALA A 407 -28.13 -42.17 85.08
CA ALA A 407 -27.41 -40.91 85.26
C ALA A 407 -25.93 -41.02 84.84
N ILE A 408 -25.28 -42.16 85.13
CA ILE A 408 -23.89 -42.41 84.72
C ILE A 408 -23.78 -42.53 83.20
N LYS A 409 -24.68 -43.28 82.54
CA LYS A 409 -24.71 -43.40 81.07
C LYS A 409 -25.01 -42.06 80.38
N GLU A 410 -25.91 -41.26 80.95
CA GLU A 410 -26.20 -39.92 80.43
C GLU A 410 -24.98 -38.99 80.55
N LEU A 411 -24.27 -39.02 81.69
CA LEU A 411 -23.02 -38.28 81.87
C LEU A 411 -21.90 -38.77 80.95
N GLN A 412 -21.80 -40.08 80.69
CA GLN A 412 -20.86 -40.64 79.71
C GLN A 412 -21.16 -40.15 78.29
N SER A 413 -22.44 -40.19 77.86
CA SER A 413 -22.84 -39.67 76.55
C SER A 413 -22.58 -38.16 76.40
N LYS A 414 -22.74 -37.40 77.49
CA LYS A 414 -22.41 -35.96 77.52
C LYS A 414 -20.90 -35.72 77.45
N LEU A 415 -20.09 -36.54 78.12
CA LEU A 415 -18.63 -36.46 78.07
C LEU A 415 -18.10 -36.79 76.67
N GLU A 416 -18.66 -37.81 76.02
CA GLU A 416 -18.30 -38.25 74.67
C GLU A 416 -18.69 -37.18 73.62
N ASN A 417 -19.88 -36.59 73.76
CA ASN A 417 -20.30 -35.43 72.97
C ASN A 417 -19.37 -34.21 73.18
N VAL A 418 -18.99 -33.89 74.43
CA VAL A 418 -18.03 -32.80 74.72
C VAL A 418 -16.67 -33.08 74.08
N SER A 419 -16.15 -34.32 74.14
CA SER A 419 -14.90 -34.70 73.49
C SER A 419 -14.96 -34.56 71.95
N SER A 420 -16.10 -34.91 71.35
CA SER A 420 -16.32 -34.70 69.91
C SER A 420 -16.37 -33.20 69.55
N HIS A 421 -16.92 -32.37 70.43
CA HIS A 421 -17.03 -30.93 70.23
C HIS A 421 -15.68 -30.21 70.45
N GLU A 422 -14.86 -30.65 71.41
CA GLU A 422 -13.48 -30.20 71.57
C GLU A 422 -12.62 -30.50 70.33
N LYS A 423 -12.74 -31.70 69.74
CA LYS A 423 -12.07 -32.02 68.48
C LYS A 423 -12.54 -31.15 67.33
N ALA A 424 -13.85 -30.96 67.17
CA ALA A 424 -14.40 -30.09 66.13
C ALA A 424 -13.93 -28.62 66.28
N THR A 425 -13.90 -28.10 67.51
CA THR A 425 -13.42 -26.74 67.77
C THR A 425 -11.91 -26.58 67.59
N LEU A 426 -11.12 -27.63 67.81
CA LEU A 426 -9.69 -27.65 67.46
C LEU A 426 -9.47 -27.63 65.94
N GLU A 427 -10.21 -28.43 65.17
CA GLU A 427 -10.15 -28.41 63.70
C GLU A 427 -10.61 -27.06 63.10
N GLU A 428 -11.64 -26.42 63.70
CA GLU A 428 -12.04 -25.06 63.33
C GLU A 428 -10.97 -24.02 63.70
N GLN A 429 -10.27 -24.17 64.83
CA GLN A 429 -9.15 -23.30 65.19
C GLN A 429 -7.96 -23.43 64.22
N GLU A 430 -7.65 -24.63 63.74
CA GLU A 430 -6.60 -24.81 62.72
C GLU A 430 -7.01 -24.23 61.37
N LYS A 431 -8.26 -24.44 60.91
CA LYS A 431 -8.79 -23.77 59.71
C LYS A 431 -8.75 -22.24 59.83
N CYS A 432 -9.09 -21.68 60.99
CA CYS A 432 -8.96 -20.25 61.25
C CYS A 432 -7.50 -19.76 61.20
N LYS A 433 -6.53 -20.54 61.70
CA LYS A 433 -5.10 -20.20 61.57
C LYS A 433 -4.62 -20.24 60.13
N GLU A 434 -5.02 -21.25 59.35
CA GLU A 434 -4.71 -21.31 57.93
C GLU A 434 -5.32 -20.15 57.13
N GLU A 435 -6.58 -19.79 57.40
CA GLU A 435 -7.20 -18.60 56.78
C GLU A 435 -6.47 -17.32 57.16
N MET A 436 -6.03 -17.18 58.41
CA MET A 436 -5.28 -16.02 58.86
C MET A 436 -3.93 -15.88 58.13
N GLU A 437 -3.17 -16.96 57.95
CA GLU A 437 -1.92 -16.91 57.18
C GLU A 437 -2.17 -16.71 55.67
N LYS A 438 -3.23 -17.29 55.09
CA LYS A 438 -3.64 -17.00 53.70
C LYS A 438 -4.04 -15.53 53.51
N ARG A 439 -4.74 -14.93 54.49
CA ARG A 439 -5.07 -13.49 54.49
C ARG A 439 -3.82 -12.62 54.61
N LYS A 440 -2.87 -13.00 55.46
CA LYS A 440 -1.59 -12.30 55.65
C LYS A 440 -0.71 -12.31 54.40
N GLN A 441 -0.67 -13.43 53.68
CA GLN A 441 -0.05 -13.52 52.35
C GLN A 441 -0.77 -12.64 51.32
N ALA A 442 -2.11 -12.67 51.28
CA ALA A 442 -2.88 -11.80 50.41
C ALA A 442 -2.64 -10.30 50.72
N GLU A 443 -2.60 -9.93 51.99
CA GLU A 443 -2.33 -8.57 52.47
C GLU A 443 -0.92 -8.09 52.06
N ALA A 444 0.10 -8.95 52.12
CA ALA A 444 1.43 -8.67 51.58
C ALA A 444 1.39 -8.41 50.06
N THR A 445 0.65 -9.22 49.28
CA THR A 445 0.52 -8.97 47.82
C THR A 445 -0.24 -7.68 47.50
N VAL A 446 -1.21 -7.29 48.33
CA VAL A 446 -1.93 -6.00 48.19
C VAL A 446 -1.00 -4.82 48.50
N GLN A 447 -0.17 -4.92 49.55
CA GLN A 447 0.84 -3.90 49.85
C GLN A 447 1.87 -3.76 48.71
N GLU A 448 2.33 -4.86 48.13
CA GLU A 448 3.24 -4.83 46.97
C GLU A 448 2.59 -4.17 45.74
N GLN A 449 1.30 -4.47 45.47
CA GLN A 449 0.54 -3.81 44.41
C GLN A 449 0.35 -2.31 44.69
N GLN A 450 0.16 -1.92 45.94
CA GLN A 450 0.01 -0.52 46.33
C GLN A 450 1.31 0.28 46.13
N VAL A 451 2.47 -0.27 46.48
CA VAL A 451 3.78 0.34 46.19
C VAL A 451 4.00 0.51 44.67
N LYS A 452 3.58 -0.48 43.85
CA LYS A 452 3.63 -0.38 42.38
C LYS A 452 2.70 0.71 41.83
N LEU A 453 1.52 0.89 42.41
CA LEU A 453 0.59 1.97 42.06
C LEU A 453 1.13 3.35 42.43
N GLU A 454 1.74 3.50 43.61
CA GLU A 454 2.38 4.75 44.05
C GLU A 454 3.58 5.13 43.16
N SER A 455 4.37 4.12 42.74
CA SER A 455 5.44 4.28 41.75
C SER A 455 4.91 4.78 40.40
N HIS A 456 3.89 4.13 39.84
CA HIS A 456 3.27 4.58 38.58
C HIS A 456 2.58 5.94 38.69
N SER A 457 1.98 6.28 39.84
CA SER A 457 1.43 7.63 40.09
C SER A 457 2.51 8.69 40.03
N SER A 458 3.68 8.42 40.63
CA SER A 458 4.84 9.33 40.60
C SER A 458 5.39 9.49 39.17
N GLU A 459 5.46 8.41 38.40
CA GLU A 459 5.89 8.42 37.00
C GLU A 459 4.91 9.21 36.09
N LEU A 460 3.60 9.06 36.31
CA LEU A 460 2.56 9.83 35.62
C LEU A 460 2.62 11.33 35.96
N GLN A 461 2.91 11.66 37.21
CA GLN A 461 3.08 13.06 37.64
C GLN A 461 4.28 13.71 36.94
N GLY A 462 5.44 13.02 36.85
CA GLY A 462 6.59 13.51 36.08
C GLY A 462 6.29 13.69 34.58
N LYS A 463 5.53 12.77 33.97
CA LYS A 463 5.07 12.91 32.57
C LYS A 463 4.12 14.09 32.37
N LEU A 464 3.22 14.35 33.33
CA LEU A 464 2.32 15.51 33.29
C LEU A 464 3.10 16.83 33.34
N GLU A 465 4.15 16.88 34.17
CA GLU A 465 5.04 18.04 34.28
C GLU A 465 5.87 18.26 32.99
N GLN A 466 6.30 17.18 32.33
CA GLN A 466 6.93 17.24 31.01
C GLN A 466 5.97 17.74 29.90
N VAL A 467 4.69 17.34 29.93
CA VAL A 467 3.67 17.87 29.01
C VAL A 467 3.43 19.36 29.22
N SER A 468 3.34 19.81 30.48
CA SER A 468 3.22 21.25 30.82
C SER A 468 4.39 22.09 30.25
N GLN A 469 5.62 21.58 30.35
CA GLN A 469 6.79 22.22 29.73
C GLN A 469 6.72 22.25 28.19
N GLN A 470 6.17 21.21 27.56
CA GLN A 470 5.95 21.19 26.11
C GLN A 470 4.87 22.17 25.67
N GLU A 471 3.77 22.29 26.41
CA GLU A 471 2.70 23.27 26.13
C GLU A 471 3.21 24.71 26.21
N ALA A 472 4.02 25.03 27.22
CA ALA A 472 4.68 26.34 27.32
C ALA A 472 5.57 26.65 26.10
N LYS A 473 6.34 25.67 25.63
CA LYS A 473 7.20 25.81 24.44
C LYS A 473 6.41 25.88 23.13
N ILE A 474 5.28 25.19 23.02
CA ILE A 474 4.37 25.31 21.88
C ILE A 474 3.81 26.73 21.81
N LYS A 475 3.42 27.31 22.95
CA LYS A 475 2.93 28.69 23.03
C LYS A 475 4.00 29.70 22.61
N GLU A 476 5.23 29.57 23.09
CA GLU A 476 6.37 30.42 22.67
C GLU A 476 6.59 30.36 21.14
N LEU A 477 6.52 29.17 20.55
CA LEU A 477 6.65 28.99 19.09
C LEU A 477 5.44 29.55 18.31
N GLN A 478 4.24 29.58 18.90
CA GLN A 478 3.07 30.23 18.31
C GLN A 478 3.24 31.75 18.30
N ASP A 479 3.66 32.35 19.42
CA ASP A 479 3.91 33.79 19.54
C ASP A 479 4.99 34.23 18.53
N GLN A 480 6.08 33.46 18.38
CA GLN A 480 7.12 33.70 17.37
C GLN A 480 6.59 33.58 15.92
N LEU A 481 5.67 32.65 15.65
CA LEU A 481 5.08 32.48 14.33
C LEU A 481 4.14 33.65 13.97
N GLU A 482 3.35 34.14 14.92
CA GLU A 482 2.50 35.32 14.73
C GLU A 482 3.34 36.57 14.43
N GLU A 483 4.49 36.74 15.10
CA GLU A 483 5.45 37.83 14.81
C GLU A 483 6.08 37.71 13.40
N GLN A 484 6.35 36.50 12.92
CA GLN A 484 6.84 36.31 11.54
C GLN A 484 5.75 36.55 10.49
N VAL A 485 4.49 36.22 10.79
CA VAL A 485 3.35 36.50 9.92
C VAL A 485 3.08 38.00 9.82
N SER A 486 3.18 38.77 10.92
CA SER A 486 3.03 40.23 10.88
C SER A 486 4.14 40.90 10.06
N LYS A 487 5.41 40.52 10.28
CA LYS A 487 6.55 40.99 9.47
C LYS A 487 6.40 40.66 7.98
N SER A 488 5.96 39.44 7.66
CA SER A 488 5.72 39.03 6.27
C SER A 488 4.64 39.88 5.60
N LYS A 489 3.58 40.22 6.34
CA LYS A 489 2.51 41.09 5.86
C LYS A 489 3.00 42.52 5.61
N GLU A 490 3.76 43.11 6.53
CA GLU A 490 4.36 44.43 6.30
C GLU A 490 5.27 44.48 5.07
N LEU A 491 6.03 43.41 4.80
CA LEU A 491 6.87 43.31 3.61
C LEU A 491 6.03 43.19 2.34
N GLN A 492 4.91 42.46 2.39
CA GLN A 492 3.97 42.37 1.28
C GLN A 492 3.31 43.73 0.98
N ASP A 493 2.85 44.44 2.00
CA ASP A 493 2.25 45.78 1.86
C ASP A 493 3.28 46.76 1.25
N LYS A 494 4.54 46.74 1.72
CA LYS A 494 5.65 47.54 1.15
C LYS A 494 5.96 47.19 -0.31
N LEU A 495 5.79 45.94 -0.72
CA LEU A 495 6.03 45.49 -2.09
C LEU A 495 4.90 45.90 -3.04
N GLU A 496 3.64 45.91 -2.58
CA GLU A 496 2.49 46.45 -3.32
C GLU A 496 2.61 47.99 -3.49
N ASP A 497 3.11 48.68 -2.46
CA ASP A 497 3.48 50.10 -2.47
C ASP A 497 4.65 50.44 -3.42
N GLN A 498 5.53 49.47 -3.72
CA GLN A 498 6.59 49.64 -4.71
C GLN A 498 6.10 49.30 -6.12
N ALA A 499 5.27 48.27 -6.27
CA ALA A 499 4.68 47.88 -7.55
C ALA A 499 3.77 48.98 -8.13
N SER A 500 2.98 49.65 -7.29
CA SER A 500 2.18 50.82 -7.69
C SER A 500 3.05 51.98 -8.18
N LYS A 501 4.12 52.34 -7.43
CA LYS A 501 5.07 53.38 -7.84
C LYS A 501 5.83 53.04 -9.13
N ALA A 502 6.20 51.77 -9.33
CA ALA A 502 6.84 51.31 -10.56
C ALA A 502 5.88 51.47 -11.77
N LYS A 503 4.60 51.11 -11.59
CA LYS A 503 3.59 51.29 -12.63
C LYS A 503 3.34 52.77 -12.96
N ASP A 504 3.22 53.64 -11.95
CA ASP A 504 3.07 55.09 -12.16
C ASP A 504 4.27 55.69 -12.92
N LEU A 505 5.48 55.14 -12.77
CA LEU A 505 6.65 55.53 -13.55
C LEU A 505 6.59 55.01 -14.99
N GLU A 506 6.14 53.77 -15.21
CA GLU A 506 5.95 53.18 -16.55
C GLU A 506 4.87 53.94 -17.36
N ASP A 507 3.73 54.24 -16.74
CA ASP A 507 2.66 55.06 -17.33
C ASP A 507 3.16 56.49 -17.67
N ARG A 508 4.10 57.04 -16.90
CA ARG A 508 4.75 58.35 -17.21
C ARG A 508 5.82 58.28 -18.28
N MET A 509 6.57 57.18 -18.40
CA MET A 509 7.54 57.01 -19.49
C MET A 509 6.83 56.86 -20.83
N THR A 510 5.82 56.00 -20.91
CA THR A 510 5.03 55.79 -22.14
C THR A 510 4.30 57.06 -22.60
N PHE A 511 3.81 57.89 -21.68
CA PHE A 511 3.27 59.22 -21.99
C PHE A 511 4.33 60.17 -22.58
N ASN A 512 5.55 60.18 -22.03
CA ASN A 512 6.63 61.02 -22.55
C ASN A 512 7.12 60.54 -23.92
N GLU A 513 7.26 59.24 -24.13
CA GLU A 513 7.65 58.64 -25.40
C GLU A 513 6.65 58.99 -26.50
N THR A 514 5.35 58.78 -26.26
CA THR A 514 4.30 59.15 -27.23
C THR A 514 4.27 60.66 -27.54
N SER A 515 4.50 61.53 -26.55
CA SER A 515 4.63 62.97 -26.80
C SER A 515 5.83 63.28 -27.71
N GLN A 516 7.00 62.72 -27.42
CA GLN A 516 8.22 62.92 -28.22
C GLN A 516 8.07 62.38 -29.66
N GLU A 517 7.40 61.24 -29.83
CA GLU A 517 7.08 60.70 -31.16
C GLU A 517 6.15 61.63 -31.94
N THR A 518 5.13 62.23 -31.32
CA THR A 518 4.24 63.19 -32.00
C THR A 518 4.94 64.49 -32.40
N ASP A 519 5.87 64.99 -31.57
CA ASP A 519 6.69 66.16 -31.90
C ASP A 519 7.67 65.85 -33.04
N ALA A 520 8.34 64.69 -33.00
CA ALA A 520 9.25 64.24 -34.05
C ALA A 520 8.52 64.01 -35.39
N ALA A 521 7.33 63.39 -35.37
CA ALA A 521 6.49 63.20 -36.55
C ALA A 521 6.07 64.56 -37.17
N SER A 522 5.71 65.53 -36.33
CA SER A 522 5.35 66.89 -36.77
C SER A 522 6.54 67.61 -37.42
N GLN A 523 7.75 67.46 -36.88
CA GLN A 523 8.98 68.01 -37.47
C GLN A 523 9.32 67.33 -38.82
N LEU A 524 9.17 66.01 -38.92
CA LEU A 524 9.39 65.27 -40.17
C LEU A 524 8.41 65.72 -41.27
N GLN A 525 7.12 65.88 -40.94
CA GLN A 525 6.11 66.38 -41.89
C GLN A 525 6.43 67.81 -42.38
N LEU A 526 6.93 68.68 -41.49
CA LEU A 526 7.38 70.03 -41.84
C LEU A 526 8.60 70.00 -42.79
N LEU A 527 9.57 69.12 -42.53
CA LEU A 527 10.76 68.94 -43.36
C LEU A 527 10.40 68.38 -44.75
N GLN A 528 9.53 67.37 -44.83
CA GLN A 528 9.00 66.85 -46.11
C GLN A 528 8.29 67.93 -46.92
N THR A 529 7.43 68.73 -46.27
CA THR A 529 6.73 69.86 -46.92
C THR A 529 7.72 70.90 -47.45
N ARG A 530 8.82 71.14 -46.73
CA ARG A 530 9.89 72.05 -47.16
C ARG A 530 10.70 71.51 -48.34
N LEU A 531 11.03 70.22 -48.34
CA LEU A 531 11.70 69.54 -49.46
C LEU A 531 10.88 69.63 -50.74
N THR A 532 9.59 69.27 -50.68
CA THR A 532 8.67 69.30 -51.83
C THR A 532 8.60 70.70 -52.47
N ARG A 533 8.62 71.77 -51.65
CA ARG A 533 8.67 73.16 -52.16
C ARG A 533 10.01 73.52 -52.81
N MET A 534 11.13 72.95 -52.37
CA MET A 534 12.43 73.16 -53.00
C MET A 534 12.54 72.43 -54.34
N GLU A 535 12.00 71.21 -54.43
CA GLU A 535 11.91 70.43 -55.68
C GLU A 535 11.08 71.16 -56.74
N GLN A 536 9.89 71.68 -56.38
CA GLN A 536 9.07 72.50 -57.27
C GLN A 536 9.78 73.76 -57.76
N ARG A 537 10.58 74.41 -56.90
CA ARG A 537 11.41 75.56 -57.29
C ARG A 537 12.52 75.15 -58.27
N LEU A 538 13.21 74.04 -58.02
CA LEU A 538 14.24 73.50 -58.91
C LEU A 538 13.67 73.17 -60.29
N GLN A 539 12.52 72.48 -60.37
CA GLN A 539 11.83 72.22 -61.63
C GLN A 539 11.47 73.53 -62.36
N GLY A 540 10.99 74.53 -61.63
CA GLY A 540 10.69 75.86 -62.17
C GLY A 540 11.92 76.68 -62.59
N GLU A 541 13.10 76.40 -62.08
CA GLU A 541 14.39 76.96 -62.53
C GLU A 541 14.95 76.19 -63.73
N GLU A 542 14.78 74.88 -63.78
CA GLU A 542 15.17 74.04 -64.92
C GLU A 542 14.35 74.37 -66.18
N GLN A 543 13.04 74.60 -66.04
CA GLN A 543 12.21 75.12 -67.13
C GLN A 543 12.68 76.48 -67.64
N ARG A 544 13.10 77.40 -66.74
CA ARG A 544 13.68 78.69 -67.13
C ARG A 544 15.02 78.53 -67.85
N ARG A 545 15.86 77.56 -67.45
CA ARG A 545 17.09 77.23 -68.19
C ARG A 545 16.78 76.73 -69.60
N LYS A 546 15.82 75.82 -69.77
CA LYS A 546 15.40 75.33 -71.10
C LYS A 546 14.94 76.47 -72.01
N VAL A 547 14.07 77.36 -71.52
CA VAL A 547 13.63 78.56 -72.27
C VAL A 547 14.81 79.50 -72.59
N ALA A 548 15.77 79.67 -71.68
CA ALA A 548 16.97 80.47 -71.92
C ALA A 548 17.90 79.84 -72.98
N GLU A 549 18.09 78.52 -72.98
CA GLU A 549 18.87 77.80 -73.99
C GLU A 549 18.18 77.81 -75.36
N GLU A 550 16.85 77.64 -75.43
CA GLU A 550 16.08 77.79 -76.67
C GLU A 550 16.18 79.21 -77.24
N SER A 551 16.10 80.23 -76.38
CA SER A 551 16.30 81.64 -76.75
C SER A 551 17.72 81.89 -77.27
N LYS A 552 18.74 81.32 -76.59
CA LYS A 552 20.15 81.37 -77.02
C LYS A 552 20.36 80.72 -78.38
N ALA A 553 19.85 79.50 -78.58
CA ALA A 553 19.92 78.78 -79.86
C ALA A 553 19.13 79.49 -80.98
N GLY A 554 18.09 80.25 -80.63
CA GLY A 554 17.39 81.16 -81.55
C GLY A 554 18.22 82.38 -81.94
N ALA A 555 18.99 82.96 -81.00
CA ALA A 555 19.92 84.04 -81.28
C ALA A 555 21.14 83.58 -82.10
N GLU A 556 21.71 82.41 -81.78
CA GLU A 556 22.80 81.78 -82.54
C GLU A 556 22.38 81.50 -84.00
N ARG A 557 21.15 81.06 -84.25
CA ARG A 557 20.60 80.91 -85.62
C ARG A 557 20.53 82.24 -86.37
N ARG A 558 20.05 83.32 -85.75
CA ARG A 558 20.01 84.66 -86.38
C ARG A 558 21.41 85.20 -86.66
N LEU A 559 22.38 84.93 -85.79
CA LEU A 559 23.79 85.26 -86.02
C LEU A 559 24.36 84.49 -87.22
N ALA A 560 24.11 83.19 -87.33
CA ALA A 560 24.53 82.39 -88.47
C ALA A 560 23.86 82.84 -89.79
N GLU A 561 22.58 83.23 -89.77
CA GLU A 561 21.90 83.85 -90.91
C GLU A 561 22.54 85.19 -91.29
N MET A 562 22.86 86.05 -90.32
CA MET A 562 23.57 87.32 -90.59
C MET A 562 25.00 87.10 -91.13
N GLU A 563 25.75 86.12 -90.62
CA GLU A 563 27.06 85.77 -91.15
C GLU A 563 26.97 85.25 -92.60
N LEU A 564 25.94 84.48 -92.93
CA LEU A 564 25.69 83.99 -94.29
C LEU A 564 25.27 85.13 -95.25
N VAL A 565 24.53 86.14 -94.76
CA VAL A 565 24.28 87.39 -95.51
C VAL A 565 25.58 88.17 -95.71
N LEU A 566 26.44 88.28 -94.69
CA LEU A 566 27.73 88.99 -94.77
C LEU A 566 28.75 88.31 -95.70
N GLN A 567 28.74 86.97 -95.80
CA GLN A 567 29.61 86.26 -96.74
C GLN A 567 29.27 86.50 -98.22
N ASN A 568 28.01 86.84 -98.53
CA ASN A 568 27.56 87.13 -99.89
C ASN A 568 27.82 88.58 -100.36
N VAL A 569 28.33 89.47 -99.49
CA VAL A 569 28.60 90.88 -99.83
C VAL A 569 30.10 91.18 -99.69
N LYS A 570 30.89 90.75 -100.68
CA LYS A 570 32.34 91.05 -100.76
C LYS A 570 32.68 92.01 -101.92
N LYS A 571 33.13 93.21 -101.53
CA LYS A 571 33.82 94.29 -102.29
C LYS A 571 32.93 95.34 -103.00
N PRO A 572 33.40 96.61 -103.14
CA PRO A 572 34.11 97.41 -102.12
C PRO A 572 33.76 98.93 -102.10
N GLY A 573 34.25 99.68 -101.09
CA GLY A 573 34.22 101.16 -101.01
C GLY A 573 33.78 101.63 -99.61
N GLU A 574 34.68 101.87 -98.66
CA GLU A 574 35.46 103.12 -98.41
C GLU A 574 34.68 104.31 -97.80
N VAL A 575 35.17 104.79 -96.65
CA VAL A 575 35.33 106.21 -96.18
C VAL A 575 35.01 106.43 -94.67
N ASN A 576 36.07 106.81 -93.93
CA ASN A 576 36.20 107.63 -92.69
C ASN A 576 35.49 107.33 -91.34
N GLN A 577 36.32 106.92 -90.37
CA GLN A 577 36.60 107.54 -89.06
C GLN A 577 35.48 108.27 -88.27
N THR A 578 35.24 107.89 -87.01
CA THR A 578 35.81 108.59 -85.81
C THR A 578 35.36 107.99 -84.45
N GLN A 579 36.16 108.31 -83.41
CA GLN A 579 35.81 108.41 -81.97
C GLN A 579 35.69 107.14 -81.07
N THR A 580 36.67 107.07 -80.16
CA THR A 580 36.83 106.19 -79.00
C THR A 580 36.05 106.69 -77.77
N ALA A 581 35.19 105.88 -77.14
CA ALA A 581 34.52 106.24 -75.89
C ALA A 581 34.09 105.09 -74.93
N ASP A 582 34.24 103.79 -75.27
CA ASP A 582 33.62 102.68 -74.50
C ASP A 582 34.57 101.84 -73.61
N ASP A 583 35.89 102.07 -73.64
CA ASP A 583 36.86 101.23 -72.89
C ASP A 583 36.91 101.52 -71.37
N GLU A 584 36.50 102.71 -70.90
CA GLU A 584 36.43 103.01 -69.46
C GLU A 584 35.21 102.40 -68.77
N ALA A 585 34.06 102.36 -69.45
CA ALA A 585 32.84 101.74 -68.93
C ALA A 585 33.04 100.22 -68.74
N SER A 586 33.80 99.60 -69.64
CA SER A 586 34.15 98.19 -69.60
C SER A 586 35.08 97.85 -68.44
N LYS A 587 36.12 98.66 -68.20
CA LYS A 587 37.04 98.48 -67.04
C LYS A 587 36.35 98.67 -65.69
N LYS A 588 35.42 99.63 -65.54
CA LYS A 588 34.64 99.79 -64.31
C LYS A 588 33.72 98.59 -64.03
N LYS A 589 33.11 98.00 -65.06
CA LYS A 589 32.28 96.78 -64.91
C LYS A 589 33.11 95.56 -64.55
N LEU A 590 34.32 95.43 -65.10
CA LEU A 590 35.23 94.32 -64.79
C LEU A 590 35.68 94.37 -63.32
N LYS A 591 36.13 95.53 -62.84
CA LYS A 591 36.54 95.72 -61.44
C LYS A 591 35.41 95.45 -60.43
N ALA A 592 34.19 95.90 -60.75
CA ALA A 592 33.00 95.61 -59.92
C ALA A 592 32.59 94.12 -59.93
N ALA A 593 32.99 93.35 -60.95
CA ALA A 593 32.81 91.90 -60.98
C ALA A 593 33.88 91.18 -60.14
N GLU A 594 35.14 91.63 -60.19
CA GLU A 594 36.24 91.13 -59.35
C GLU A 594 35.95 91.34 -57.85
N GLU A 595 35.50 92.53 -57.45
CA GLU A 595 35.09 92.82 -56.07
C GLU A 595 33.93 91.91 -55.61
N ARG A 596 32.98 91.60 -56.50
CA ARG A 596 31.90 90.62 -56.22
C ARG A 596 32.41 89.19 -56.07
N ILE A 597 33.40 88.77 -56.85
CA ILE A 597 34.00 87.43 -56.76
C ILE A 597 34.73 87.30 -55.42
N GLN A 598 35.50 88.30 -55.00
CA GLN A 598 36.18 88.31 -53.69
C GLN A 598 35.19 88.21 -52.52
N VAL A 599 34.06 88.94 -52.56
CA VAL A 599 33.00 88.86 -51.54
C VAL A 599 32.33 87.47 -51.51
N LEU A 600 32.18 86.81 -52.66
CA LEU A 600 31.65 85.46 -52.73
C LEU A 600 32.64 84.40 -52.23
N GLN A 601 33.94 84.55 -52.50
CA GLN A 601 35.01 83.69 -51.98
C GLN A 601 35.08 83.80 -50.45
N ALA A 602 35.17 85.01 -49.90
CA ALA A 602 35.17 85.23 -48.44
C ALA A 602 33.88 84.75 -47.74
N ARG A 603 32.76 84.62 -48.48
CA ARG A 603 31.52 84.01 -47.97
C ARG A 603 31.56 82.48 -48.04
N ALA A 604 32.19 81.89 -49.05
CA ALA A 604 32.37 80.45 -49.16
C ALA A 604 33.29 79.94 -48.03
N GLU A 605 34.43 80.60 -47.80
CA GLU A 605 35.38 80.27 -46.73
C GLU A 605 34.70 80.25 -45.35
N ARG A 606 33.88 81.26 -45.01
CA ARG A 606 33.12 81.27 -43.75
C ARG A 606 32.09 80.15 -43.64
N LEU A 607 31.48 79.73 -44.76
CA LEU A 607 30.52 78.62 -44.74
C LEU A 607 31.22 77.28 -44.59
N GLU A 608 32.42 77.11 -45.15
CA GLU A 608 33.27 75.95 -44.92
C GLU A 608 33.76 75.88 -43.46
N GLU A 609 34.15 77.02 -42.88
CA GLU A 609 34.51 77.14 -41.47
C GLU A 609 33.34 76.75 -40.54
N GLN A 610 32.15 77.33 -40.76
CA GLN A 610 30.93 76.99 -40.00
C GLN A 610 30.50 75.52 -40.15
N LEU A 611 30.66 74.92 -41.34
CA LEU A 611 30.40 73.48 -41.54
C LEU A 611 31.43 72.61 -40.82
N SER A 612 32.68 73.06 -40.70
CA SER A 612 33.72 72.36 -39.95
C SER A 612 33.48 72.38 -38.43
N GLU A 613 33.00 73.51 -37.89
CA GLU A 613 32.60 73.64 -36.48
C GLU A 613 31.40 72.74 -36.16
N LEU A 614 30.33 72.80 -36.96
CA LEU A 614 29.15 71.93 -36.77
C LEU A 614 29.50 70.43 -36.88
N ALA A 615 30.47 70.07 -37.73
CA ALA A 615 30.96 68.69 -37.84
C ALA A 615 31.76 68.24 -36.61
N THR A 616 32.54 69.13 -35.97
CA THR A 616 33.28 68.78 -34.74
C THR A 616 32.36 68.74 -33.52
N GLU A 617 31.40 69.67 -33.41
CA GLU A 617 30.37 69.65 -32.35
C GLU A 617 29.49 68.39 -32.44
N SER A 618 28.98 68.05 -33.63
CA SER A 618 28.18 66.83 -33.84
C SER A 618 28.96 65.56 -33.49
N LYS A 619 30.26 65.52 -33.83
CA LYS A 619 31.14 64.40 -33.46
C LYS A 619 31.37 64.31 -31.94
N ALA A 620 31.51 65.44 -31.25
CA ALA A 620 31.65 65.47 -29.80
C ALA A 620 30.38 64.96 -29.08
N GLN A 621 29.21 65.43 -29.52
CA GLN A 621 27.91 64.96 -28.99
C GLN A 621 27.69 63.46 -29.20
N MET A 622 28.08 62.92 -30.36
CA MET A 622 28.02 61.48 -30.64
C MET A 622 28.92 60.65 -29.72
N ILE A 623 30.10 61.17 -29.35
CA ILE A 623 31.00 60.49 -28.39
C ILE A 623 30.39 60.53 -26.99
N GLU A 624 29.89 61.67 -26.54
CA GLU A 624 29.27 61.80 -25.21
C GLU A 624 28.05 60.88 -25.05
N LEU A 625 27.17 60.81 -26.06
CA LEU A 625 26.03 59.90 -26.06
C LEU A 625 26.44 58.42 -26.05
N HIS A 626 27.56 58.07 -26.69
CA HIS A 626 28.10 56.71 -26.68
C HIS A 626 28.64 56.32 -25.30
N ASP A 627 29.39 57.22 -24.64
CA ASP A 627 29.91 57.00 -23.29
C ASP A 627 28.77 56.91 -22.25
N GLN A 628 27.74 57.76 -22.37
CA GLN A 628 26.53 57.67 -21.54
C GLN A 628 25.78 56.34 -21.75
N TRP A 629 25.74 55.82 -22.98
CA TRP A 629 25.10 54.53 -23.28
C TRP A 629 25.90 53.35 -22.70
N LEU A 630 27.22 53.33 -22.88
CA LEU A 630 28.11 52.31 -22.28
C LEU A 630 28.03 52.32 -20.74
N SER A 631 27.98 53.50 -20.12
CA SER A 631 27.82 53.64 -18.67
C SER A 631 26.50 53.00 -18.17
N LYS A 632 25.39 53.24 -18.89
CA LYS A 632 24.09 52.62 -18.59
C LYS A 632 24.09 51.10 -18.81
N GLU A 633 24.73 50.60 -19.87
CA GLU A 633 24.87 49.16 -20.12
C GLU A 633 25.66 48.46 -18.99
N HIS A 634 26.78 49.06 -18.56
CA HIS A 634 27.55 48.54 -17.43
C HIS A 634 26.76 48.56 -16.11
N ALA A 635 26.00 49.62 -15.83
CA ALA A 635 25.15 49.70 -14.65
C ALA A 635 24.01 48.66 -14.66
N ALA A 636 23.34 48.47 -15.81
CA ALA A 636 22.30 47.46 -15.98
C ALA A 636 22.85 46.04 -15.81
N LYS A 637 24.05 45.77 -16.34
CA LYS A 637 24.73 44.48 -16.14
C LYS A 637 25.07 44.23 -14.68
N ALA A 638 25.66 45.21 -13.98
CA ALA A 638 25.98 45.09 -12.55
C ALA A 638 24.73 44.84 -11.69
N ALA A 639 23.60 45.48 -12.01
CA ALA A 639 22.33 45.22 -11.34
C ALA A 639 21.80 43.80 -11.60
N SER A 640 21.91 43.29 -12.84
CA SER A 640 21.54 41.91 -13.18
C SER A 640 22.42 40.88 -12.47
N ASP A 641 23.74 41.12 -12.40
CA ASP A 641 24.68 40.21 -11.74
C ASP A 641 24.40 40.17 -10.22
N ALA A 642 24.11 41.32 -9.59
CA ALA A 642 23.73 41.39 -8.17
C ALA A 642 22.39 40.68 -7.85
N GLN A 643 21.38 40.80 -8.73
CA GLN A 643 20.13 40.03 -8.59
C GLN A 643 20.38 38.52 -8.69
N LEU A 644 21.32 38.09 -9.52
CA LEU A 644 21.65 36.68 -9.72
C LEU A 644 22.38 36.10 -8.50
N GLU A 645 23.27 36.86 -7.84
CA GLU A 645 23.84 36.47 -6.53
C GLU A 645 22.80 36.41 -5.41
N ALA A 646 21.85 37.36 -5.36
CA ALA A 646 20.76 37.33 -4.38
C ALA A 646 19.88 36.06 -4.52
N LEU A 647 19.51 35.70 -5.75
CA LEU A 647 18.75 34.46 -6.01
C LEU A 647 19.56 33.19 -5.71
N GLN A 648 20.88 33.19 -5.92
CA GLN A 648 21.75 32.07 -5.56
C GLN A 648 21.85 31.88 -4.04
N THR A 649 21.95 32.96 -3.28
CA THR A 649 22.02 32.91 -1.81
C THR A 649 20.69 32.49 -1.19
N GLU A 650 19.55 32.95 -1.73
CA GLU A 650 18.23 32.48 -1.31
C GLU A 650 18.02 30.98 -1.60
N LEU A 651 18.41 30.51 -2.79
CA LEU A 651 18.38 29.07 -3.13
C LEU A 651 19.30 28.22 -2.24
N ALA A 652 20.41 28.77 -1.75
CA ALA A 652 21.28 28.07 -0.80
C ALA A 652 20.60 27.97 0.58
N PHE A 653 19.94 29.03 1.04
CA PHE A 653 19.20 29.05 2.31
C PHE A 653 18.04 28.05 2.31
N GLN A 654 17.18 28.07 1.28
CA GLN A 654 16.05 27.13 1.16
C GLN A 654 16.50 25.67 1.13
N ARG A 655 17.67 25.37 0.53
CA ARG A 655 18.26 24.02 0.56
C ARG A 655 18.71 23.61 1.96
N ALA A 656 19.26 24.53 2.75
CA ALA A 656 19.67 24.25 4.12
C ALA A 656 18.46 23.88 5.00
N GLU A 657 17.39 24.68 4.97
CA GLU A 657 16.18 24.44 5.77
C GLU A 657 15.54 23.07 5.47
N VAL A 658 15.42 22.69 4.20
CA VAL A 658 14.88 21.38 3.80
C VAL A 658 15.73 20.25 4.39
N THR A 659 17.06 20.32 4.29
CA THR A 659 17.95 19.28 4.86
C THR A 659 17.92 19.22 6.39
N GLU A 660 17.69 20.35 7.07
CA GLU A 660 17.56 20.34 8.53
C GLU A 660 16.23 19.73 8.99
N LYS A 661 15.14 20.02 8.27
CA LYS A 661 13.84 19.41 8.52
C LYS A 661 13.87 17.89 8.30
N GLU A 662 14.42 17.42 7.19
CA GLU A 662 14.61 15.99 6.91
C GLU A 662 15.46 15.31 8.00
N ARG A 663 16.53 15.96 8.49
CA ARG A 663 17.33 15.45 9.62
C ARG A 663 16.53 15.35 10.92
N LYS A 664 15.68 16.32 11.25
CA LYS A 664 14.83 16.30 12.45
C LYS A 664 13.78 15.19 12.38
N GLU A 665 13.14 15.00 11.23
CA GLU A 665 12.17 13.93 10.99
C GLU A 665 12.83 12.54 11.03
N LEU A 666 14.00 12.36 10.39
CA LEU A 666 14.79 11.12 10.46
C LEU A 666 15.23 10.80 11.89
N LYS A 667 15.67 11.80 12.66
CA LYS A 667 16.07 11.59 14.06
C LYS A 667 14.89 11.12 14.90
N GLY A 668 13.73 11.76 14.78
CA GLY A 668 12.51 11.34 15.50
C GLY A 668 12.08 9.92 15.17
N ALA A 669 12.22 9.50 13.90
CA ALA A 669 11.96 8.12 13.49
C ALA A 669 12.93 7.14 14.17
N ILE A 670 14.24 7.39 14.11
CA ILE A 670 15.28 6.55 14.73
C ILE A 670 15.09 6.44 16.24
N ASP A 671 14.81 7.56 16.92
CA ASP A 671 14.59 7.58 18.38
C ASP A 671 13.32 6.76 18.74
N SER A 672 12.26 6.81 17.92
CA SER A 672 11.04 6.01 18.12
C SER A 672 11.24 4.50 17.87
N GLU A 673 12.05 4.16 16.88
CA GLU A 673 12.39 2.77 16.53
C GLU A 673 13.29 2.13 17.61
N ARG A 674 14.23 2.92 18.15
CA ARG A 674 15.05 2.53 19.31
C ARG A 674 14.21 2.25 20.55
N ALA A 675 13.28 3.14 20.90
CA ALA A 675 12.37 2.95 22.02
C ALA A 675 11.46 1.72 21.84
N ALA A 676 11.02 1.44 20.60
CA ALA A 676 10.25 0.24 20.29
C ALA A 676 11.10 -1.04 20.46
N LYS A 677 12.37 -1.02 20.05
CA LYS A 677 13.31 -2.14 20.23
C LYS A 677 13.59 -2.41 21.71
N GLU A 678 13.92 -1.38 22.49
CA GLU A 678 14.16 -1.49 23.93
C GLU A 678 12.92 -2.05 24.66
N ALA A 679 11.71 -1.62 24.28
CA ALA A 679 10.45 -2.14 24.82
C ALA A 679 10.11 -3.60 24.43
N VAL A 680 10.69 -4.12 23.34
CA VAL A 680 10.61 -5.56 22.98
C VAL A 680 11.65 -6.36 23.77
N GLU A 681 12.86 -5.83 23.93
CA GLU A 681 13.95 -6.47 24.65
C GLU A 681 13.63 -6.66 26.15
N VAL A 682 13.03 -5.65 26.80
CA VAL A 682 12.52 -5.76 28.18
C VAL A 682 11.42 -6.83 28.32
N LYS A 683 10.53 -6.96 27.33
CA LYS A 683 9.50 -8.02 27.33
C LYS A 683 10.10 -9.41 27.14
N LEU A 684 11.17 -9.52 26.36
CA LEU A 684 11.88 -10.78 26.17
C LEU A 684 12.58 -11.23 27.47
N GLN A 685 13.23 -10.31 28.18
CA GLN A 685 13.85 -10.57 29.49
C GLN A 685 12.81 -11.02 30.52
N ALA A 686 11.70 -10.28 30.67
CA ALA A 686 10.62 -10.66 31.59
C ALA A 686 10.00 -12.05 31.26
N ALA A 687 9.97 -12.43 29.97
CA ALA A 687 9.52 -13.76 29.53
C ALA A 687 10.56 -14.87 29.74
N GLN A 688 11.85 -14.53 29.88
CA GLN A 688 12.91 -15.47 30.27
C GLN A 688 12.89 -15.70 31.79
N GLU A 689 12.79 -14.63 32.59
CA GLU A 689 12.66 -14.71 34.05
C GLU A 689 11.43 -15.54 34.46
N ALA A 690 10.29 -15.32 33.79
CA ALA A 690 9.06 -16.08 34.01
C ALA A 690 9.12 -17.56 33.53
N GLU A 691 10.12 -17.94 32.73
CA GLU A 691 10.42 -19.35 32.43
C GLU A 691 11.29 -19.97 33.51
N GLU A 692 12.33 -19.26 33.98
CA GLU A 692 13.19 -19.77 35.04
C GLU A 692 12.41 -20.04 36.33
N THR A 693 11.46 -19.17 36.71
CA THR A 693 10.57 -19.41 37.85
C THR A 693 9.68 -20.65 37.63
N LYS A 694 8.97 -20.76 36.49
CA LYS A 694 8.18 -21.97 36.15
C LYS A 694 9.00 -23.25 36.13
N LYS A 695 10.27 -23.17 35.72
CA LYS A 695 11.20 -24.31 35.71
C LYS A 695 11.62 -24.69 37.13
N GLN A 696 11.89 -23.72 38.01
CA GLN A 696 12.15 -23.95 39.43
C GLN A 696 10.91 -24.51 40.15
N GLU A 697 9.72 -24.03 39.84
CA GLU A 697 8.44 -24.59 40.31
C GLU A 697 8.23 -26.04 39.86
N LEU A 698 8.55 -26.37 38.61
CA LEU A 698 8.46 -27.75 38.10
C LEU A 698 9.45 -28.69 38.82
N GLU A 699 10.70 -28.27 39.01
CA GLU A 699 11.71 -29.09 39.70
C GLU A 699 11.41 -29.24 41.20
N THR A 700 10.87 -28.20 41.85
CA THR A 700 10.39 -28.33 43.24
C THR A 700 9.16 -29.23 43.35
N CYS A 701 8.22 -29.17 42.40
CA CYS A 701 7.10 -30.13 42.32
C CYS A 701 7.58 -31.57 42.08
N LYS A 702 8.60 -31.79 41.24
CA LYS A 702 9.22 -33.12 41.05
C LYS A 702 9.88 -33.61 42.34
N ALA A 703 10.62 -32.76 43.04
CA ALA A 703 11.25 -33.11 44.31
C ALA A 703 10.21 -33.47 45.38
N GLN A 704 9.13 -32.70 45.50
CA GLN A 704 8.00 -32.99 46.40
C GLN A 704 7.29 -34.30 46.03
N ALA A 705 7.03 -34.54 44.75
CA ALA A 705 6.42 -35.79 44.28
C ALA A 705 7.32 -37.01 44.50
N ALA A 706 8.64 -36.86 44.35
CA ALA A 706 9.62 -37.91 44.64
C ALA A 706 9.70 -38.21 46.14
N GLN A 707 9.70 -37.18 47.00
CA GLN A 707 9.65 -37.35 48.45
C GLN A 707 8.37 -38.07 48.88
N ALA A 708 7.20 -37.57 48.45
CA ALA A 708 5.92 -38.20 48.75
C ALA A 708 5.88 -39.67 48.28
N ALA A 709 6.41 -39.97 47.08
CA ALA A 709 6.50 -41.35 46.60
C ALA A 709 7.43 -42.24 47.45
N SER A 710 8.46 -41.68 48.08
CA SER A 710 9.28 -42.39 49.09
C SER A 710 8.47 -42.64 50.36
N ASP A 711 7.81 -41.60 50.88
CA ASP A 711 7.02 -41.67 52.12
C ASP A 711 5.87 -42.69 51.99
N PHE A 712 5.16 -42.70 50.86
CA PHE A 712 4.13 -43.71 50.55
C PHE A 712 4.71 -45.12 50.48
N LYS A 713 5.89 -45.30 49.88
CA LYS A 713 6.56 -46.60 49.77
C LYS A 713 6.97 -47.13 51.13
N GLU A 714 7.53 -46.30 52.00
CA GLU A 714 7.87 -46.66 53.38
C GLU A 714 6.61 -47.00 54.19
N ARG A 715 5.52 -46.23 54.02
CA ARG A 715 4.23 -46.49 54.67
C ARG A 715 3.61 -47.82 54.25
N ILE A 716 3.62 -48.12 52.95
CA ILE A 716 3.13 -49.41 52.41
C ILE A 716 3.99 -50.56 52.94
N GLN A 717 5.33 -50.42 52.95
CA GLN A 717 6.22 -51.46 53.51
C GLN A 717 5.99 -51.71 55.00
N ALA A 718 5.68 -50.67 55.79
CA ALA A 718 5.31 -50.82 57.20
C ALA A 718 3.97 -51.56 57.37
N LEU A 719 2.94 -51.20 56.60
CA LEU A 719 1.63 -51.87 56.63
C LEU A 719 1.71 -53.33 56.15
N GLU A 720 2.50 -53.62 55.10
CA GLU A 720 2.78 -54.99 54.67
C GLU A 720 3.48 -55.80 55.76
N ALA A 721 4.41 -55.19 56.52
CA ALA A 721 5.09 -55.85 57.61
C ALA A 721 4.14 -56.14 58.79
N GLU A 722 3.25 -55.20 59.15
CA GLU A 722 2.18 -55.43 60.11
C GLU A 722 1.25 -56.55 59.66
N LEU A 723 0.76 -56.51 58.42
CA LEU A 723 -0.12 -57.54 57.83
C LEU A 723 0.53 -58.93 57.90
N ARG A 724 1.80 -59.05 57.50
CA ARG A 724 2.57 -60.29 57.58
C ARG A 724 2.72 -60.78 59.03
N SER A 725 2.99 -59.87 59.98
CA SER A 725 3.07 -60.23 61.40
C SER A 725 1.73 -60.76 61.94
N PHE A 726 0.61 -60.17 61.51
CA PHE A 726 -0.74 -60.59 61.88
C PHE A 726 -1.09 -61.98 61.32
N THR A 727 -0.70 -62.27 60.06
CA THR A 727 -0.91 -63.60 59.44
C THR A 727 -0.05 -64.73 60.02
N LEU A 728 1.01 -64.41 60.77
CA LEU A 728 1.89 -65.39 61.42
C LEU A 728 1.52 -65.67 62.89
N SER A 729 0.57 -64.92 63.45
CA SER A 729 0.00 -65.20 64.77
C SER A 729 -0.92 -66.42 64.71
N VAL A 730 -0.70 -67.39 65.62
CA VAL A 730 -1.40 -68.70 65.60
C VAL A 730 -2.81 -68.63 66.18
N ASP A 731 -3.12 -67.59 66.95
CA ASP A 731 -4.47 -67.33 67.46
C ASP A 731 -5.33 -66.68 66.36
N LEU A 732 -6.43 -67.37 66.00
CA LEU A 732 -7.43 -67.01 64.97
C LEU A 732 -7.57 -65.49 64.75
N PRO A 733 -6.94 -64.92 63.70
CA PRO A 733 -6.97 -63.48 63.48
C PRO A 733 -8.39 -63.04 63.10
N SER A 734 -8.84 -61.93 63.69
CA SER A 734 -10.11 -61.31 63.31
C SER A 734 -10.05 -60.84 61.86
N SER A 735 -10.92 -61.39 61.02
CA SER A 735 -10.99 -61.13 59.56
C SER A 735 -11.07 -59.63 59.21
N GLU A 736 -11.60 -58.80 60.11
CA GLU A 736 -11.74 -57.35 59.89
C GLU A 736 -10.38 -56.65 59.81
N LYS A 737 -9.42 -56.94 60.71
CA LYS A 737 -8.15 -56.21 60.76
C LYS A 737 -7.25 -56.43 59.55
N THR A 738 -7.31 -57.62 58.95
CA THR A 738 -6.56 -57.90 57.72
C THR A 738 -7.20 -57.22 56.50
N LEU A 739 -8.53 -57.07 56.48
CA LEU A 739 -9.27 -56.27 55.51
C LEU A 739 -8.96 -54.77 55.65
N GLU A 740 -9.00 -54.22 56.86
CA GLU A 740 -8.69 -52.80 57.13
C GLU A 740 -7.27 -52.42 56.68
N LEU A 741 -6.27 -53.27 56.97
CA LEU A 741 -4.88 -53.06 56.55
C LEU A 741 -4.73 -53.14 55.03
N GLN A 742 -5.43 -54.06 54.36
CA GLN A 742 -5.42 -54.16 52.91
C GLN A 742 -6.08 -52.94 52.25
N GLU A 743 -7.22 -52.49 52.76
CA GLU A 743 -7.92 -51.29 52.25
C GLU A 743 -7.07 -50.02 52.42
N GLN A 744 -6.29 -49.92 53.50
CA GLN A 744 -5.31 -48.84 53.68
C GLN A 744 -4.16 -48.90 52.67
N ILE A 745 -3.64 -50.10 52.35
CA ILE A 745 -2.61 -50.28 51.32
C ILE A 745 -3.15 -49.86 49.95
N ASP A 746 -4.30 -50.40 49.55
CA ASP A 746 -4.95 -50.12 48.27
C ASP A 746 -5.25 -48.61 48.09
N LYS A 747 -5.65 -47.94 49.17
CA LYS A 747 -5.86 -46.48 49.19
C LYS A 747 -4.57 -45.69 48.98
N LEU A 748 -3.48 -46.05 49.67
CA LEU A 748 -2.18 -45.38 49.52
C LEU A 748 -1.57 -45.63 48.13
N GLU A 749 -1.76 -46.82 47.55
CA GLU A 749 -1.39 -47.10 46.16
C GLU A 749 -2.20 -46.23 45.17
N GLY A 750 -3.50 -46.05 45.41
CA GLY A 750 -4.36 -45.14 44.66
C GLY A 750 -3.87 -43.68 44.70
N GLU A 751 -3.58 -43.15 45.89
CA GLU A 751 -3.06 -41.79 46.09
C GLU A 751 -1.69 -41.59 45.40
N ALA A 752 -0.78 -42.57 45.53
CA ALA A 752 0.51 -42.57 44.83
C ALA A 752 0.39 -42.70 43.30
N GLY A 753 -0.66 -43.37 42.81
CA GLY A 753 -1.01 -43.43 41.39
C GLY A 753 -1.53 -42.10 40.86
N ASP A 754 -2.37 -41.41 41.63
CA ASP A 754 -2.89 -40.08 41.29
C ASP A 754 -1.81 -39.00 41.26
N LEU A 755 -0.86 -39.02 42.20
CA LEU A 755 0.29 -38.10 42.17
C LEU A 755 1.17 -38.32 40.93
N ARG A 756 1.44 -39.58 40.55
CA ARG A 756 2.16 -39.88 39.30
C ARG A 756 1.40 -39.40 38.06
N ARG A 757 0.08 -39.56 38.02
CA ARG A 757 -0.76 -39.03 36.92
C ARG A 757 -0.73 -37.49 36.85
N ARG A 758 -0.78 -36.80 38.00
CA ARG A 758 -0.68 -35.33 38.09
C ARG A 758 0.69 -34.82 37.64
N LEU A 759 1.77 -35.48 38.06
CA LEU A 759 3.14 -35.14 37.67
C LEU A 759 3.34 -35.28 36.15
N GLY A 760 2.95 -36.42 35.57
CA GLY A 760 3.03 -36.62 34.11
C GLY A 760 2.19 -35.63 33.31
N ALA A 761 1.02 -35.21 33.84
CA ALA A 761 0.22 -34.16 33.22
C ALA A 761 0.87 -32.77 33.31
N ALA A 762 1.63 -32.47 34.38
CA ALA A 762 2.40 -31.23 34.51
C ALA A 762 3.59 -31.21 33.54
N GLU A 763 4.34 -32.32 33.43
CA GLU A 763 5.45 -32.46 32.47
C GLU A 763 4.98 -32.32 31.02
N GLN A 764 3.86 -32.95 30.64
CA GLN A 764 3.26 -32.79 29.31
C GLN A 764 2.85 -31.34 29.01
N ARG A 765 2.29 -30.62 30.00
CA ARG A 765 1.96 -29.19 29.84
C ARG A 765 3.21 -28.35 29.63
N PHE A 766 4.26 -28.58 30.42
CA PHE A 766 5.54 -27.88 30.28
C PHE A 766 6.17 -28.12 28.90
N SER A 767 6.25 -29.38 28.45
CA SER A 767 6.75 -29.72 27.10
C SER A 767 5.93 -29.09 25.98
N ALA A 768 4.59 -29.05 26.11
CA ALA A 768 3.73 -28.40 25.13
C ALA A 768 3.92 -26.86 25.12
N GLU A 769 4.21 -26.24 26.25
CA GLU A 769 4.49 -24.81 26.36
C GLU A 769 5.87 -24.46 25.76
N GLN A 770 6.90 -25.29 26.00
CA GLN A 770 8.20 -25.17 25.32
C GLN A 770 8.08 -25.30 23.80
N HIS A 771 7.31 -26.26 23.28
CA HIS A 771 7.08 -26.38 21.83
C HIS A 771 6.37 -25.15 21.25
N ARG A 772 5.35 -24.61 21.95
CA ARG A 772 4.67 -23.36 21.53
C ARG A 772 5.65 -22.19 21.49
N ARG A 773 6.58 -22.11 22.46
CA ARG A 773 7.62 -21.08 22.53
C ARG A 773 8.63 -21.20 21.37
N GLN A 774 9.19 -22.39 21.12
CA GLN A 774 10.07 -22.63 19.97
C GLN A 774 9.37 -22.26 18.63
N THR A 775 8.07 -22.54 18.52
CA THR A 775 7.27 -22.14 17.36
C THR A 775 7.08 -20.61 17.26
N ALA A 776 7.03 -19.90 18.38
CA ALA A 776 6.96 -18.43 18.42
C ALA A 776 8.33 -17.80 18.12
N GLU A 777 9.41 -18.33 18.69
CA GLU A 777 10.79 -17.88 18.46
C GLU A 777 11.22 -18.07 16.99
N ALA A 778 10.86 -19.21 16.37
CA ALA A 778 11.05 -19.41 14.94
C ALA A 778 10.27 -18.40 14.07
N ARG A 779 9.08 -17.95 14.52
CA ARG A 779 8.31 -16.90 13.83
C ARG A 779 8.88 -15.51 14.04
N THR A 780 9.46 -15.20 15.20
CA THR A 780 10.13 -13.92 15.40
C THR A 780 11.42 -13.84 14.59
N GLN A 781 12.20 -14.94 14.52
CA GLN A 781 13.38 -15.03 13.66
C GLN A 781 13.04 -14.90 12.16
N ASP A 782 11.97 -15.55 11.69
CA ASP A 782 11.46 -15.37 10.31
C ASP A 782 10.99 -13.92 10.04
N MET A 783 10.39 -13.25 11.03
CA MET A 783 10.05 -11.83 10.90
C MET A 783 11.28 -10.91 10.92
N GLU A 784 12.28 -11.17 11.75
CA GLU A 784 13.54 -10.43 11.79
C GLU A 784 14.31 -10.55 10.48
N ALA A 785 14.44 -11.77 9.93
CA ALA A 785 15.06 -12.01 8.63
C ALA A 785 14.33 -11.26 7.50
N ARG A 786 12.99 -11.26 7.49
CA ARG A 786 12.20 -10.48 6.51
C ARG A 786 12.33 -8.97 6.70
N LEU A 787 12.54 -8.49 7.92
CA LEU A 787 12.79 -7.07 8.18
C LEU A 787 14.18 -6.66 7.66
N THR A 788 15.21 -7.49 7.85
CA THR A 788 16.53 -7.23 7.24
C THR A 788 16.47 -7.25 5.70
N ASP A 789 15.78 -8.22 5.10
CA ASP A 789 15.56 -8.26 3.63
C ASP A 789 14.84 -6.99 3.14
N LEU A 790 13.82 -6.52 3.87
CA LEU A 790 13.09 -5.29 3.56
C LEU A 790 13.94 -4.03 3.73
N GLU A 791 14.87 -4.00 4.69
CA GLU A 791 15.85 -2.92 4.85
C GLU A 791 16.84 -2.90 3.69
N GLU A 792 17.36 -4.04 3.26
CA GLU A 792 18.21 -4.15 2.07
C GLU A 792 17.47 -3.65 0.82
N VAL A 793 16.24 -4.11 0.57
CA VAL A 793 15.40 -3.64 -0.55
C VAL A 793 15.12 -2.14 -0.46
N ARG A 794 14.85 -1.59 0.72
CA ARG A 794 14.70 -0.13 0.93
C ARG A 794 16.00 0.63 0.65
N SER A 795 17.15 0.07 1.04
CA SER A 795 18.46 0.68 0.78
C SER A 795 18.77 0.71 -0.72
N MET A 796 18.52 -0.38 -1.44
CA MET A 796 18.63 -0.49 -2.89
C MET A 796 17.67 0.49 -3.60
N THR A 797 16.43 0.58 -3.14
CA THR A 797 15.43 1.52 -3.70
C THR A 797 15.86 2.98 -3.50
N ARG A 798 16.45 3.32 -2.34
CA ARG A 798 17.02 4.66 -2.10
C ARG A 798 18.21 4.95 -3.01
N LEU A 799 19.12 3.98 -3.20
CA LEU A 799 20.27 4.12 -4.11
C LEU A 799 19.83 4.27 -5.57
N GLN A 800 18.82 3.50 -6.01
CA GLN A 800 18.22 3.64 -7.33
C GLN A 800 17.57 5.02 -7.51
N GLY A 801 16.79 5.50 -6.54
CA GLY A 801 16.20 6.84 -6.58
C GLY A 801 17.25 7.96 -6.63
N GLN A 802 18.37 7.80 -5.93
CA GLN A 802 19.52 8.72 -6.01
C GLN A 802 20.19 8.68 -7.39
N LEU A 803 20.35 7.49 -7.99
CA LEU A 803 20.89 7.31 -9.34
C LEU A 803 19.97 7.94 -10.40
N GLU A 804 18.67 7.70 -10.33
CA GLU A 804 17.66 8.31 -11.22
C GLU A 804 17.66 9.84 -11.09
N ALA A 805 17.69 10.38 -9.86
CA ALA A 805 17.79 11.82 -9.63
C ALA A 805 19.10 12.41 -10.20
N ALA A 806 20.22 11.72 -10.06
CA ALA A 806 21.50 12.12 -10.65
C ALA A 806 21.47 12.09 -12.20
N MET A 807 20.84 11.07 -12.80
CA MET A 807 20.65 10.97 -14.25
C MET A 807 19.74 12.09 -14.78
N VAL A 808 18.63 12.41 -14.09
CA VAL A 808 17.75 13.53 -14.46
C VAL A 808 18.49 14.87 -14.35
N LYS A 809 19.31 15.05 -13.31
CA LYS A 809 20.15 16.26 -13.16
C LYS A 809 21.16 16.37 -14.31
N ALA A 810 21.91 15.30 -14.61
CA ALA A 810 22.87 15.27 -15.72
C ALA A 810 22.19 15.54 -17.08
N SER A 811 20.99 14.98 -17.31
CA SER A 811 20.20 15.24 -18.52
C SER A 811 19.77 16.71 -18.63
N ARG A 812 19.36 17.34 -17.53
CA ARG A 812 19.01 18.78 -17.52
C ARG A 812 20.23 19.65 -17.77
N GLU A 813 21.37 19.34 -17.18
CA GLU A 813 22.64 20.04 -17.44
C GLU A 813 23.10 19.89 -18.90
N ALA A 814 22.94 18.70 -19.50
CA ALA A 814 23.21 18.47 -20.91
C ALA A 814 22.25 19.24 -21.83
N GLN A 815 20.95 19.34 -21.48
CA GLN A 815 20.00 20.18 -22.22
C GLN A 815 20.33 21.67 -22.11
N ALA A 816 20.71 22.16 -20.92
CA ALA A 816 21.14 23.55 -20.71
C ALA A 816 22.40 23.89 -21.54
N LYS A 817 23.41 23.01 -21.53
CA LYS A 817 24.61 23.15 -22.38
C LYS A 817 24.27 23.19 -23.87
N ASN A 818 23.38 22.31 -24.34
CA ASN A 818 22.91 22.32 -25.73
C ASN A 818 22.14 23.60 -26.10
N MET A 819 21.33 24.16 -25.19
CA MET A 819 20.65 25.44 -25.40
C MET A 819 21.64 26.60 -25.49
N ALA A 820 22.60 26.69 -24.56
CA ALA A 820 23.66 27.69 -24.60
C ALA A 820 24.51 27.60 -25.88
N GLN A 821 24.85 26.39 -26.33
CA GLN A 821 25.57 26.18 -27.59
C GLN A 821 24.75 26.60 -28.82
N ARG A 822 23.43 26.36 -28.83
CA ARG A 822 22.53 26.86 -29.89
C ARG A 822 22.45 28.38 -29.91
N GLN A 823 22.36 29.02 -28.74
CA GLN A 823 22.38 30.48 -28.62
C GLN A 823 23.71 31.08 -29.11
N LEU A 824 24.84 30.48 -28.75
CA LEU A 824 26.17 30.87 -29.24
C LEU A 824 26.26 30.77 -30.78
N VAL A 825 25.79 29.66 -31.36
CA VAL A 825 25.77 29.48 -32.83
C VAL A 825 24.82 30.48 -33.50
N ALA A 826 23.68 30.82 -32.89
CA ALA A 826 22.78 31.84 -33.41
C ALA A 826 23.43 33.25 -33.37
N ALA A 827 24.10 33.61 -32.28
CA ALA A 827 24.84 34.86 -32.15
C ALA A 827 25.98 34.98 -33.17
N LEU A 828 26.77 33.90 -33.37
CA LEU A 828 27.82 33.86 -34.39
C LEU A 828 27.26 34.00 -35.82
N LYS A 829 26.10 33.42 -36.11
CA LYS A 829 25.39 33.61 -37.39
C LYS A 829 24.89 35.04 -37.58
N ALA A 830 24.36 35.68 -36.53
CA ALA A 830 23.94 37.07 -36.58
C ALA A 830 25.13 38.01 -36.81
N ALA A 831 26.24 37.81 -36.08
CA ALA A 831 27.47 38.59 -36.23
C ALA A 831 28.11 38.45 -37.63
N THR A 832 28.15 37.23 -38.18
CA THR A 832 28.66 37.01 -39.54
C THR A 832 27.74 37.60 -40.62
N ALA A 833 26.41 37.55 -40.43
CA ALA A 833 25.47 38.22 -41.33
C ALA A 833 25.61 39.76 -41.27
N ALA A 834 25.82 40.34 -40.08
CA ALA A 834 26.10 41.77 -39.93
C ALA A 834 27.43 42.17 -40.61
N GLY A 835 28.51 41.41 -40.38
CA GLY A 835 29.80 41.63 -41.05
C GLY A 835 29.74 41.50 -42.58
N ALA A 836 28.90 40.60 -43.10
CA ALA A 836 28.66 40.48 -44.53
C ALA A 836 27.93 41.71 -45.10
N LYS A 837 26.92 42.25 -44.40
CA LYS A 837 26.23 43.50 -44.78
C LYS A 837 27.19 44.69 -44.78
N ILE A 838 28.07 44.81 -43.78
CA ILE A 838 29.08 45.88 -43.71
C ILE A 838 30.04 45.78 -44.91
N LYS A 839 30.58 44.59 -45.21
CA LYS A 839 31.44 44.40 -46.39
C LYS A 839 30.73 44.65 -47.72
N ALA A 840 29.45 44.34 -47.83
CA ALA A 840 28.65 44.66 -49.02
C ALA A 840 28.50 46.18 -49.19
N ALA A 841 28.22 46.91 -48.10
CA ALA A 841 28.14 48.37 -48.11
C ALA A 841 29.51 49.02 -48.44
N GLU A 842 30.62 48.52 -47.87
CA GLU A 842 31.97 48.99 -48.22
C GLU A 842 32.33 48.72 -49.69
N ALA A 843 31.96 47.55 -50.23
CA ALA A 843 32.21 47.21 -51.63
C ALA A 843 31.40 48.10 -52.58
N TRP A 844 30.14 48.39 -52.24
CA TRP A 844 29.28 49.32 -53.00
C TRP A 844 29.81 50.75 -52.96
N MET A 845 30.26 51.24 -51.80
CA MET A 845 30.90 52.56 -51.68
C MET A 845 32.23 52.68 -52.44
N LYS A 846 32.99 51.58 -52.58
CA LYS A 846 34.28 51.59 -53.29
C LYS A 846 34.17 51.50 -54.81
N ASN A 847 33.01 51.13 -55.36
CA ASN A 847 32.83 50.99 -56.80
C ASN A 847 31.37 51.27 -57.22
N PRO A 848 30.88 52.52 -57.06
CA PRO A 848 29.55 52.90 -57.53
C PRO A 848 29.48 52.77 -59.06
N GLY A 849 28.63 51.87 -59.54
CA GLY A 849 28.46 51.63 -60.97
C GLY A 849 27.95 52.88 -61.70
N PRO A 850 28.46 53.20 -62.92
CA PRO A 850 28.26 54.51 -63.55
C PRO A 850 26.85 54.78 -64.13
N ASP A 851 25.82 53.98 -63.80
CA ASP A 851 24.51 54.03 -64.49
C ASP A 851 23.26 53.89 -63.59
N ASP A 852 23.39 53.91 -62.27
CA ASP A 852 22.30 53.62 -61.31
C ASP A 852 21.40 54.83 -60.94
N SER A 853 21.15 55.73 -61.90
CA SER A 853 20.24 56.89 -61.71
C SER A 853 18.75 56.53 -61.55
N LYS A 854 18.39 55.24 -61.65
CA LYS A 854 17.00 54.73 -61.63
C LYS A 854 16.69 53.69 -60.55
N HIS A 855 17.59 53.48 -59.57
CA HIS A 855 17.36 52.50 -58.49
C HIS A 855 17.26 53.11 -57.08
N THR A 856 17.58 54.40 -56.92
CA THR A 856 17.44 55.13 -55.65
C THR A 856 15.97 55.33 -55.21
N GLU A 857 15.01 55.28 -56.14
CA GLU A 857 13.57 55.47 -55.85
C GLU A 857 12.89 54.27 -55.17
N ARG A 858 13.53 53.09 -55.12
CA ARG A 858 12.87 51.84 -54.68
C ARG A 858 13.32 51.26 -53.33
N ILE A 859 14.33 51.86 -52.69
CA ILE A 859 14.90 51.40 -51.40
C ILE A 859 14.59 52.39 -50.25
N ALA A 860 13.87 53.48 -50.54
CA ALA A 860 13.39 54.46 -49.56
C ALA A 860 12.02 54.10 -48.92
N HIS A 861 11.62 52.83 -49.00
CA HIS A 861 10.37 52.27 -48.49
C HIS A 861 10.64 50.98 -47.71
#